data_AF-D6K0L0-F1
#
_entry.id   AF-D6K0L0-F1
#
_cell.length_a   1.000
_cell.length_b   1.000
_cell.length_c   1.000
_cell.angle_alpha   90.00
_cell.angle_beta   90.00
_cell.angle_gamma   90.00
#
_symmetry.space_group_name_H-M   'P 1'
#
loop_
_entity.id
_entity.type
_entity.pdbx_description
1 polymer ?
#
loop_
_entity_poly.entity_id
_entity_poly.type
_entity_poly.pdbx_seq_one_letter_code
_entity_poly.pdbx_strand_id
1 'polypeptide(L)'
;MNASLELPTATSVRAVPVKLLFDNRIVINNHLKRARGGKISFTHLIGYAMVQAIKAMPSMNYSFGEKDGKPTLVKPPHVNLGLAIDLVKPNGDRQLVVAAIKKAETLNFFEFWQAYEDIVRRARDGKLTMDDFTGVTVSLTNPGGLGTVHSVPRLMPGQSVIMGVGSMDYPAEFQGTSQDTLNKLGISKVMTLTSTYDHRVIQGAASGEFLRQVANLLLGENGFYDEIFKALRIPYEPVRWLKDIDASHDDDVTKAARVFELIHSYRVRGHVMADTDPLEYRQRKHPDLDIVEHGLTLWDLEREFAVGGFAGKSMMKLRDILGVLRDSYCRTVGIEFMHIQDPKQRKWIQDRVERPHSKPEREEQLRILRRLNAAEAFETFLQTKYVGQKRFSLEGGESVIPLLDAVLDSAAESRLDEVVIGMAHRGRLNVLANIVGKSYAQIFREFEGNLDPKSMHGSGDVKYHLGAEGVFTGLDGEQIKVSLAANPSHLETVDPVIEGIARAKQDIINKGGTDFTVLPVAIHGDAAFAGQGVVAETLNMSQLRGYRTGGTVHIVINNQVGFTAAPESSRSSMYATDVARMIEAPIFHVNGDDPEAVVRVARLAFEFRQAFNKDVVIDLICYRRRGHNESDNPAFTQPLMYDLIDKKRSVRKLYTESLIGRGDITLEEAEQALQDYQGQLEKVFTEVREATAQPAVPASADPQAGFPAEVDTAISAEVVKRIAESQVNLPEHFTVHPRLLPQLQRRAAMVEDGTIDWGMGETLAIGSLLLEGTPVRLSGQDSRRGTFGQRHAVLIDRETGEDYTPLLYLSDDQARYNVYDSLLSEYAVMGFEYGYSLTRPDALVMWEAQFGDFANGAQSVIDEYISAAEQKWGQTSGVTLLLPHGYEGQGPDHSSARIERYLQLCAQNNMTVAMPTLPSNYFHLLRWQVHNPHHKPLVVFTPKSMLRLKAAASKTEEFTTGRFRPVIGDASVEANAVKKVVFCSGKVYYDLDAERKKRGVTDTAIIRIERLYPLPGAELQAEIKKYPKRREVPVGPGGAGQPGRLAVHRAQPDRPPGPGGRRGRAARRAPAPHLPPALLLPRRGFREAAPGGAGAAGARGVRGVAAAAGVLVRGSRMAGPHPRAGVRPGRFRGGWCGRPLSRWVVRAGASRVPGARTGRFRGLSAHLSLGACTSLTVASKSWRSGGARRRSPSSGWPSSCGPSST
;
A
#
# COMPACT_ATOMS: atom_id res chain seq x y z
N MET A 1 20.78 -66.92 -6.66
CA MET A 1 21.99 -66.81 -7.50
C MET A 1 22.13 -67.99 -8.46
N ASN A 2 22.16 -69.25 -8.01
CA ASN A 2 22.32 -70.41 -8.91
C ASN A 2 21.27 -70.48 -10.03
N ALA A 3 20.01 -70.15 -9.74
CA ALA A 3 18.94 -70.10 -10.76
C ALA A 3 19.15 -69.05 -11.88
N SER A 4 20.06 -68.09 -11.73
CA SER A 4 20.40 -67.13 -12.79
C SER A 4 21.31 -67.72 -13.89
N LEU A 5 21.98 -68.86 -13.62
CA LEU A 5 22.88 -69.52 -14.56
C LEU A 5 22.15 -70.09 -15.78
N GLU A 6 20.86 -70.36 -15.64
CA GLU A 6 20.02 -71.00 -16.65
C GLU A 6 19.27 -69.97 -17.53
N LEU A 7 19.41 -68.67 -17.26
CA LEU A 7 18.74 -67.62 -18.03
C LEU A 7 19.57 -67.18 -19.25
N PRO A 8 19.08 -67.40 -20.48
CA PRO A 8 19.72 -66.85 -21.67
C PRO A 8 19.50 -65.33 -21.72
N THR A 9 20.55 -64.58 -21.39
CA THR A 9 20.52 -63.11 -21.40
C THR A 9 21.23 -62.55 -22.62
N ALA A 10 20.72 -61.44 -23.13
CA ALA A 10 21.42 -60.59 -24.10
C ALA A 10 21.51 -59.16 -23.53
N THR A 11 22.46 -58.38 -24.03
CA THR A 11 22.66 -57.00 -23.55
C THR A 11 22.72 -56.02 -24.70
N SER A 12 21.86 -55.00 -24.64
CA SER A 12 21.95 -53.81 -25.50
C SER A 12 22.67 -52.70 -24.76
N VAL A 13 23.40 -51.85 -25.48
CA VAL A 13 24.18 -50.75 -24.92
C VAL A 13 23.87 -49.47 -25.67
N ARG A 14 23.76 -48.33 -24.96
CA ARG A 14 23.58 -47.01 -25.56
C ARG A 14 24.35 -45.96 -24.77
N ALA A 15 25.17 -45.17 -25.47
CA ALA A 15 25.75 -43.95 -24.91
C ALA A 15 24.72 -42.81 -24.97
N VAL A 16 24.57 -42.07 -23.88
CA VAL A 16 23.59 -40.99 -23.71
C VAL A 16 24.33 -39.74 -23.22
N PRO A 17 24.19 -38.58 -23.89
CA PRO A 17 24.73 -37.32 -23.37
C PRO A 17 24.01 -36.93 -22.08
N VAL A 18 24.77 -36.50 -21.07
CA VAL A 18 24.22 -36.18 -19.74
C VAL A 18 24.18 -34.71 -19.40
N LYS A 19 24.59 -33.81 -20.29
CA LYS A 19 24.63 -32.37 -19.99
C LYS A 19 23.28 -31.82 -19.51
N LEU A 20 22.18 -32.12 -20.22
CA LEU A 20 20.84 -31.67 -19.80
C LEU A 20 20.43 -32.24 -18.44
N LEU A 21 20.77 -33.51 -18.19
CA LEU A 21 20.51 -34.21 -16.94
C LEU A 21 21.23 -33.53 -15.77
N PHE A 22 22.50 -33.12 -15.94
CA PHE A 22 23.24 -32.34 -14.96
C PHE A 22 22.59 -30.97 -14.73
N ASP A 23 22.30 -30.25 -15.81
CA ASP A 23 21.81 -28.87 -15.75
C ASP A 23 20.46 -28.77 -15.03
N ASN A 24 19.50 -29.62 -15.39
CA ASN A 24 18.20 -29.67 -14.72
C ASN A 24 18.30 -30.16 -13.28
N ARG A 25 19.17 -31.14 -12.98
CA ARG A 25 19.41 -31.58 -11.61
C ARG A 25 19.99 -30.47 -10.72
N ILE A 26 20.88 -29.63 -11.25
CA ILE A 26 21.40 -28.46 -10.53
C ILE A 26 20.27 -27.48 -10.24
N VAL A 27 19.43 -27.15 -11.23
CA VAL A 27 18.28 -26.25 -11.04
C VAL A 27 17.33 -26.79 -9.97
N ILE A 28 16.97 -28.08 -10.04
CA ILE A 28 16.09 -28.75 -9.08
C ILE A 28 16.68 -28.67 -7.66
N ASN A 29 17.94 -29.08 -7.49
CA ASN A 29 18.56 -29.11 -6.16
C ASN A 29 18.79 -27.71 -5.58
N ASN A 30 19.08 -26.71 -6.42
CA ASN A 30 19.18 -25.33 -5.98
C ASN A 30 17.84 -24.79 -5.46
N HIS A 31 16.72 -25.20 -6.07
CA HIS A 31 15.39 -24.87 -5.57
C HIS A 31 15.07 -25.61 -4.26
N LEU A 32 15.30 -26.93 -4.21
CA LEU A 32 15.02 -27.74 -3.01
C LEU A 32 15.83 -27.29 -1.78
N LYS A 33 17.10 -26.95 -1.96
CA LYS A 33 17.96 -26.43 -0.89
C LYS A 33 17.38 -25.20 -0.19
N ARG A 34 16.61 -24.37 -0.90
CA ARG A 34 15.99 -23.16 -0.34
C ARG A 34 14.55 -23.35 0.13
N ALA A 35 13.80 -24.27 -0.47
CA ALA A 35 12.40 -24.46 -0.17
C ALA A 35 12.18 -25.41 1.02
N ARG A 36 12.10 -26.72 0.74
CA ARG A 36 11.70 -27.76 1.72
C ARG A 36 12.84 -28.70 2.11
N GLY A 37 14.03 -28.52 1.56
CA GLY A 37 15.14 -29.45 1.69
C GLY A 37 15.00 -30.69 0.80
N GLY A 38 15.87 -31.67 1.01
CA GLY A 38 16.00 -32.86 0.17
C GLY A 38 16.93 -32.69 -1.03
N LYS A 39 17.32 -33.81 -1.65
CA LYS A 39 18.28 -33.85 -2.76
C LYS A 39 17.89 -34.89 -3.80
N ILE A 40 17.73 -34.44 -5.04
CA ILE A 40 17.54 -35.33 -6.19
C ILE A 40 18.90 -35.86 -6.66
N SER A 41 19.00 -37.18 -6.74
CA SER A 41 20.13 -37.91 -7.31
C SER A 41 19.93 -38.14 -8.81
N PHE A 42 21.00 -38.50 -9.52
CA PHE A 42 20.87 -38.93 -10.92
C PHE A 42 20.03 -40.20 -11.07
N THR A 43 20.12 -41.12 -10.10
CA THR A 43 19.35 -42.37 -10.12
C THR A 43 17.86 -42.16 -9.95
N HIS A 44 17.42 -41.09 -9.26
CA HIS A 44 15.98 -40.76 -9.22
C HIS A 44 15.46 -40.41 -10.63
N LEU A 45 16.18 -39.55 -11.35
CA LEU A 45 15.80 -39.11 -12.69
C LEU A 45 15.87 -40.27 -13.70
N ILE A 46 16.95 -41.06 -13.66
CA ILE A 46 17.15 -42.21 -14.55
C ILE A 46 16.15 -43.33 -14.25
N GLY A 47 15.90 -43.63 -12.96
CA GLY A 47 14.92 -44.63 -12.55
C GLY A 47 13.50 -44.24 -12.94
N TYR A 48 13.14 -42.96 -12.80
CA TYR A 48 11.85 -42.49 -13.27
C TYR A 48 11.73 -42.53 -14.80
N ALA A 49 12.78 -42.15 -15.53
CA ALA A 49 12.83 -42.30 -16.99
C ALA A 49 12.67 -43.76 -17.43
N MET A 50 13.28 -44.70 -16.70
CA MET A 50 13.13 -46.14 -16.92
C MET A 50 11.66 -46.57 -16.78
N VAL A 51 10.99 -46.15 -15.69
CA VAL A 51 9.59 -46.46 -15.44
C VAL A 51 8.68 -45.88 -16.52
N GLN A 52 8.90 -44.62 -16.93
CA GLN A 52 8.10 -44.00 -18.00
C GLN A 52 8.34 -44.67 -19.36
N ALA A 53 9.57 -45.08 -19.67
CA ALA A 53 9.86 -45.84 -20.89
C ALA A 53 9.19 -47.22 -20.87
N ILE A 54 9.16 -47.92 -19.74
CA ILE A 54 8.43 -49.20 -19.61
C ILE A 54 6.92 -48.99 -19.71
N LYS A 55 6.39 -47.89 -19.16
CA LYS A 55 4.97 -47.53 -19.31
C LYS A 55 4.59 -47.32 -20.78
N ALA A 56 5.46 -46.69 -21.56
CA ALA A 56 5.29 -46.54 -23.01
C ALA A 56 5.54 -47.86 -23.77
N MET A 57 6.36 -48.75 -23.22
CA MET A 57 6.76 -50.02 -23.83
C MET A 57 6.56 -51.21 -22.86
N PRO A 58 5.31 -51.65 -22.60
CA PRO A 58 5.02 -52.64 -21.58
C PRO A 58 5.68 -54.00 -21.80
N SER A 59 6.08 -54.32 -23.04
CA SER A 59 6.80 -55.56 -23.37
C SER A 59 8.14 -55.69 -22.64
N MET A 60 8.76 -54.57 -22.25
CA MET A 60 9.98 -54.58 -21.45
C MET A 60 9.76 -54.99 -19.99
N ASN A 61 8.50 -55.15 -19.55
CA ASN A 61 8.16 -55.63 -18.22
C ASN A 61 7.76 -57.12 -18.22
N TYR A 62 7.72 -57.78 -19.39
CA TYR A 62 7.27 -59.17 -19.51
C TYR A 62 8.41 -60.14 -19.22
N SER A 63 8.13 -61.20 -18.47
CA SER A 63 9.11 -62.21 -18.10
C SER A 63 8.74 -63.58 -18.65
N PHE A 64 9.73 -64.46 -18.75
CA PHE A 64 9.52 -65.87 -19.08
C PHE A 64 9.08 -66.62 -17.83
N GLY A 65 8.01 -67.42 -17.95
CA GLY A 65 7.60 -68.38 -16.95
C GLY A 65 7.27 -69.72 -17.57
N GLU A 66 7.13 -70.75 -16.75
CA GLU A 66 6.63 -72.04 -17.17
C GLU A 66 5.33 -72.35 -16.42
N LYS A 67 4.31 -72.74 -17.15
CA LYS A 67 3.06 -73.22 -16.59
C LYS A 67 2.78 -74.59 -17.20
N ASP A 68 2.66 -75.61 -16.35
CA ASP A 68 2.43 -77.00 -16.77
C ASP A 68 3.49 -77.51 -17.78
N GLY A 69 4.76 -77.12 -17.58
CA GLY A 69 5.90 -77.49 -18.44
C GLY A 69 5.93 -76.79 -19.80
N LYS A 70 5.08 -75.79 -20.05
CA LYS A 70 5.06 -75.00 -21.29
C LYS A 70 5.61 -73.58 -21.09
N PRO A 71 6.50 -73.11 -21.99
CA PRO A 71 6.91 -71.71 -22.08
C PRO A 71 5.71 -70.77 -22.11
N THR A 72 5.63 -69.86 -21.13
CA THR A 72 4.52 -68.93 -20.96
C THR A 72 5.06 -67.51 -20.80
N LEU A 73 4.50 -66.57 -21.56
CA LEU A 73 4.79 -65.14 -21.40
C LEU A 73 4.03 -64.59 -20.19
N VAL A 74 4.75 -64.22 -19.14
CA VAL A 74 4.18 -63.60 -17.95
C VAL A 74 4.08 -62.09 -18.18
N LYS A 75 2.89 -61.54 -18.00
CA LYS A 75 2.63 -60.10 -18.09
C LYS A 75 2.27 -59.56 -16.70
N PRO A 76 3.26 -59.06 -15.93
CA PRO A 76 2.97 -58.50 -14.61
C PRO A 76 1.99 -57.33 -14.72
N PRO A 77 1.05 -57.19 -13.76
CA PRO A 77 0.05 -56.12 -13.79
C PRO A 77 0.62 -54.73 -13.52
N HIS A 78 1.81 -54.66 -12.90
CA HIS A 78 2.46 -53.43 -12.45
C HIS A 78 3.95 -53.44 -12.77
N VAL A 79 4.56 -52.25 -12.81
CA VAL A 79 6.02 -52.08 -12.87
C VAL A 79 6.52 -51.97 -11.43
N ASN A 80 7.16 -53.04 -10.95
CA ASN A 80 7.77 -53.05 -9.63
C ASN A 80 9.28 -52.85 -9.80
N LEU A 81 9.74 -51.60 -9.67
CA LEU A 81 11.12 -51.22 -9.89
C LEU A 81 12.00 -51.65 -8.72
N GLY A 82 12.84 -52.65 -8.94
CA GLY A 82 13.88 -53.06 -8.02
C GLY A 82 15.05 -52.08 -7.99
N LEU A 83 15.35 -51.53 -6.83
CA LEU A 83 16.49 -50.66 -6.58
C LEU A 83 17.62 -51.45 -5.96
N ALA A 84 18.75 -51.54 -6.66
CA ALA A 84 19.97 -52.12 -6.11
C ALA A 84 20.63 -51.14 -5.13
N ILE A 85 20.61 -51.46 -3.84
CA ILE A 85 21.15 -50.66 -2.74
C ILE A 85 22.39 -51.37 -2.20
N ASP A 86 23.53 -50.70 -2.29
CA ASP A 86 24.79 -51.16 -1.74
C ASP A 86 24.87 -50.75 -0.26
N LEU A 87 24.70 -51.73 0.65
CA LEU A 87 24.77 -51.54 2.09
C LEU A 87 26.18 -51.87 2.58
N VAL A 88 26.87 -50.90 3.18
CA VAL A 88 28.14 -51.12 3.86
C VAL A 88 27.85 -51.43 5.32
N LYS A 89 28.16 -52.65 5.74
CA LYS A 89 28.05 -53.07 7.14
C LYS A 89 29.13 -52.39 7.99
N PRO A 90 28.94 -52.26 9.31
CA PRO A 90 29.93 -51.64 10.20
C PRO A 90 31.33 -52.30 10.17
N ASN A 91 31.40 -53.58 9.77
CA ASN A 91 32.65 -54.33 9.60
C ASN A 91 33.34 -54.10 8.24
N GLY A 92 32.80 -53.23 7.39
CA GLY A 92 33.32 -52.94 6.04
C GLY A 92 32.77 -53.84 4.94
N ASP A 93 32.03 -54.91 5.26
CA ASP A 93 31.44 -55.80 4.26
C ASP A 93 30.35 -55.09 3.46
N ARG A 94 30.33 -55.31 2.15
CA ARG A 94 29.30 -54.78 1.26
C ARG A 94 28.25 -55.85 0.96
N GLN A 95 26.99 -55.49 1.14
CA GLN A 95 25.85 -56.32 0.79
C GLN A 95 24.94 -55.57 -0.17
N LEU A 96 24.78 -56.11 -1.38
CA LEU A 96 23.82 -55.59 -2.34
C LEU A 96 22.43 -56.18 -2.07
N VAL A 97 21.45 -55.33 -1.83
CA VAL A 97 20.05 -55.72 -1.69
C VAL A 97 19.22 -55.06 -2.78
N VAL A 98 18.20 -55.77 -3.31
CA VAL A 98 17.31 -55.23 -4.35
C VAL A 98 15.89 -55.19 -3.82
N ALA A 99 15.40 -53.98 -3.52
CA ALA A 99 14.06 -53.75 -2.96
C ALA A 99 13.15 -53.06 -3.98
N ALA A 100 11.87 -53.44 -4.03
CA ALA A 100 10.92 -52.98 -5.04
C ALA A 100 10.16 -51.71 -4.61
N ILE A 101 10.20 -50.68 -5.47
CA ILE A 101 9.12 -49.67 -5.51
C ILE A 101 7.95 -50.29 -6.27
N LYS A 102 6.86 -50.57 -5.56
CA LYS A 102 5.66 -51.21 -6.12
C LYS A 102 4.84 -50.21 -6.95
N LYS A 103 4.20 -50.68 -8.03
CA LYS A 103 3.29 -49.88 -8.87
C LYS A 103 3.89 -48.55 -9.34
N ALA A 104 5.18 -48.57 -9.71
CA ALA A 104 5.91 -47.34 -10.01
C ALA A 104 5.29 -46.55 -11.18
N GLU A 105 4.59 -47.20 -12.10
CA GLU A 105 3.97 -46.59 -13.27
C GLU A 105 2.77 -45.68 -12.96
N THR A 106 2.19 -45.82 -11.77
CA THR A 106 1.08 -44.98 -11.28
C THR A 106 1.53 -43.75 -10.53
N LEU A 107 2.82 -43.65 -10.17
CA LEU A 107 3.37 -42.57 -9.36
C LEU A 107 3.76 -41.36 -10.24
N ASN A 108 3.42 -40.16 -9.80
CA ASN A 108 4.09 -38.95 -10.29
C ASN A 108 5.54 -38.88 -9.76
N PHE A 109 6.35 -37.93 -10.25
CA PHE A 109 7.76 -37.88 -9.86
C PHE A 109 7.99 -37.65 -8.35
N PHE A 110 7.16 -36.84 -7.71
CA PHE A 110 7.29 -36.56 -6.28
C PHE A 110 6.97 -37.81 -5.44
N GLU A 111 5.88 -38.50 -5.77
CA GLU A 111 5.50 -39.77 -5.13
C GLU A 111 6.55 -40.87 -5.36
N PHE A 112 7.07 -40.96 -6.58
CA PHE A 112 8.16 -41.88 -6.92
C PHE A 112 9.40 -41.60 -6.10
N TRP A 113 9.79 -40.33 -5.97
CA TRP A 113 10.94 -39.93 -5.16
C TRP A 113 10.72 -40.24 -3.68
N GLN A 114 9.53 -39.99 -3.12
CA GLN A 114 9.22 -40.35 -1.73
C GLN A 114 9.28 -41.86 -1.49
N ALA A 115 8.71 -42.66 -2.40
CA ALA A 115 8.76 -44.11 -2.31
C ALA A 115 10.20 -44.64 -2.44
N TYR A 116 11.02 -44.01 -3.28
CA TYR A 116 12.44 -44.30 -3.41
C TYR A 116 13.19 -44.04 -2.10
N GLU A 117 13.04 -42.85 -1.51
CA GLU A 117 13.71 -42.48 -0.26
C GLU A 117 13.26 -43.34 0.92
N ASP A 118 11.97 -43.72 0.97
CA ASP A 118 11.48 -44.63 2.01
C ASP A 118 12.17 -46.00 1.94
N ILE A 119 12.27 -46.59 0.75
CA ILE A 119 12.96 -47.87 0.53
C ILE A 119 14.44 -47.75 0.91
N VAL A 120 15.12 -46.67 0.51
CA VAL A 120 16.54 -46.44 0.85
C VAL A 120 16.74 -46.27 2.35
N ARG A 121 15.88 -45.50 3.02
CA ARG A 121 15.91 -45.29 4.47
C ARG A 121 15.70 -46.62 5.20
N ARG A 122 14.65 -47.37 4.86
CA ARG A 122 14.38 -48.67 5.47
C ARG A 122 15.50 -49.68 5.20
N ALA A 123 16.14 -49.63 4.03
CA ALA A 123 17.30 -50.46 3.73
C ALA A 123 18.49 -50.15 4.66
N ARG A 124 18.82 -48.87 4.83
CA ARG A 124 19.91 -48.42 5.71
C ARG A 124 19.64 -48.70 7.18
N ASP A 125 18.39 -48.56 7.60
CA ASP A 125 17.94 -48.85 8.97
C ASP A 125 17.77 -50.35 9.26
N GLY A 126 17.93 -51.24 8.25
CA GLY A 126 17.69 -52.68 8.40
C GLY A 126 16.22 -53.06 8.62
N LYS A 127 15.27 -52.21 8.16
CA LYS A 127 13.81 -52.35 8.34
C LYS A 127 13.07 -52.84 7.08
N LEU A 128 13.78 -53.43 6.11
CA LEU A 128 13.14 -54.05 4.95
C LEU A 128 12.48 -55.38 5.36
N THR A 129 11.29 -55.62 4.82
CA THR A 129 10.49 -56.83 5.04
C THR A 129 10.57 -57.76 3.83
N MET A 130 10.11 -59.01 3.96
CA MET A 130 10.09 -59.95 2.84
C MET A 130 9.29 -59.42 1.64
N ASP A 131 8.20 -58.67 1.89
CA ASP A 131 7.37 -58.10 0.82
C ASP A 131 8.12 -57.08 -0.04
N ASP A 132 9.12 -56.38 0.52
CA ASP A 132 9.94 -55.44 -0.25
C ASP A 132 10.79 -56.14 -1.31
N PHE A 133 11.10 -57.43 -1.14
CA PHE A 133 11.93 -58.23 -2.05
C PHE A 133 11.10 -59.03 -3.07
N THR A 134 9.81 -59.24 -2.82
CA THR A 134 8.95 -60.05 -3.71
C THR A 134 8.48 -59.27 -4.92
N GLY A 135 8.26 -59.96 -6.04
CA GLY A 135 7.56 -59.38 -7.20
C GLY A 135 8.28 -58.25 -7.92
N VAL A 136 9.60 -58.08 -7.77
CA VAL A 136 10.40 -57.19 -8.63
C VAL A 136 10.26 -57.64 -10.08
N THR A 137 9.86 -56.73 -10.98
CA THR A 137 9.66 -57.07 -12.40
C THR A 137 10.80 -56.58 -13.28
N VAL A 138 11.44 -55.48 -12.88
CA VAL A 138 12.61 -54.86 -13.51
C VAL A 138 13.52 -54.29 -12.44
N SER A 139 14.81 -54.11 -12.70
CA SER A 139 15.70 -53.47 -11.71
C SER A 139 16.68 -52.46 -12.31
N LEU A 140 17.06 -51.49 -11.49
CA LEU A 140 18.07 -50.48 -11.77
C LEU A 140 19.30 -50.73 -10.92
N THR A 141 20.47 -50.78 -11.54
CA THR A 141 21.76 -50.86 -10.86
C THR A 141 22.69 -49.73 -11.29
N ASN A 142 23.42 -49.14 -10.35
CA ASN A 142 24.29 -47.99 -10.59
C ASN A 142 25.74 -48.24 -10.12
N PRO A 143 26.52 -49.06 -10.86
CA PRO A 143 27.95 -49.21 -10.59
C PRO A 143 28.79 -48.03 -11.10
N GLY A 144 28.20 -47.09 -11.85
CA GLY A 144 28.91 -45.93 -12.39
C GLY A 144 29.57 -45.05 -11.32
N GLY A 145 29.03 -45.05 -10.09
CA GLY A 145 29.66 -44.37 -8.95
C GLY A 145 31.04 -44.94 -8.55
N LEU A 146 31.36 -46.16 -8.99
CA LEU A 146 32.66 -46.81 -8.80
C LEU A 146 33.59 -46.67 -10.02
N GLY A 147 33.21 -45.86 -11.01
CA GLY A 147 33.97 -45.69 -12.26
C GLY A 147 33.63 -46.71 -13.35
N THR A 148 32.72 -47.65 -13.12
CA THR A 148 32.35 -48.68 -14.09
C THR A 148 31.63 -48.08 -15.31
N VAL A 149 32.24 -48.21 -16.49
CA VAL A 149 31.66 -47.70 -17.76
C VAL A 149 30.55 -48.61 -18.28
N HIS A 150 30.75 -49.94 -18.25
CA HIS A 150 29.78 -50.93 -18.73
C HIS A 150 29.49 -51.95 -17.64
N SER A 151 28.20 -52.18 -17.35
CA SER A 151 27.76 -53.22 -16.44
C SER A 151 26.86 -54.21 -17.16
N VAL A 152 27.20 -55.50 -17.07
CA VAL A 152 26.40 -56.61 -17.59
C VAL A 152 25.91 -57.43 -16.40
N PRO A 153 24.86 -56.97 -15.69
CA PRO A 153 24.36 -57.63 -14.50
C PRO A 153 23.71 -58.99 -14.84
N ARG A 154 23.76 -59.93 -13.91
CA ARG A 154 23.05 -61.21 -14.07
C ARG A 154 21.56 -61.03 -13.80
N LEU A 155 20.74 -61.34 -14.81
CA LEU A 155 19.28 -61.28 -14.70
C LEU A 155 18.76 -62.36 -13.75
N MET A 156 17.82 -62.00 -12.88
CA MET A 156 17.20 -62.92 -11.93
C MET A 156 15.89 -63.51 -12.48
N PRO A 157 15.57 -64.79 -12.21
CA PRO A 157 14.28 -65.36 -12.58
C PRO A 157 13.11 -64.48 -12.12
N GLY A 158 12.11 -64.29 -13.00
CA GLY A 158 10.96 -63.42 -12.75
C GLY A 158 11.15 -61.95 -13.12
N GLN A 159 12.40 -61.48 -13.28
CA GLN A 159 12.70 -60.15 -13.81
C GLN A 159 12.87 -60.19 -15.33
N SER A 160 12.43 -59.12 -15.99
CA SER A 160 12.45 -58.98 -17.45
C SER A 160 13.71 -58.27 -17.95
N VAL A 161 14.14 -57.22 -17.25
CA VAL A 161 15.35 -56.44 -17.57
C VAL A 161 16.02 -55.91 -16.31
N ILE A 162 17.36 -55.89 -16.32
CA ILE A 162 18.16 -55.07 -15.42
C ILE A 162 18.80 -53.96 -16.24
N MET A 163 18.53 -52.70 -15.89
CA MET A 163 19.19 -51.54 -16.49
C MET A 163 20.41 -51.14 -15.66
N GLY A 164 21.59 -51.18 -16.29
CA GLY A 164 22.83 -50.70 -15.68
C GLY A 164 23.11 -49.24 -16.05
N VAL A 165 23.51 -48.45 -15.06
CA VAL A 165 23.97 -47.07 -15.24
C VAL A 165 25.49 -47.02 -15.09
N GLY A 166 26.17 -46.69 -16.18
CA GLY A 166 27.62 -46.51 -16.23
C GLY A 166 28.08 -45.17 -15.65
N SER A 167 29.40 -45.00 -15.57
CA SER A 167 30.03 -43.74 -15.16
C SER A 167 29.68 -42.60 -16.13
N MET A 168 29.64 -41.38 -15.59
CA MET A 168 29.37 -40.15 -16.35
C MET A 168 30.70 -39.42 -16.60
N ASP A 169 31.28 -39.61 -17.78
CA ASP A 169 32.59 -39.04 -18.12
C ASP A 169 32.62 -38.48 -19.55
N TYR A 170 33.66 -37.73 -19.89
CA TYR A 170 33.89 -37.28 -21.26
C TYR A 170 34.21 -38.47 -22.17
N PRO A 171 33.83 -38.40 -23.47
CA PRO A 171 34.28 -39.37 -24.46
C PRO A 171 35.80 -39.49 -24.43
N ALA A 172 36.33 -40.69 -24.72
CA ALA A 172 37.73 -41.04 -24.51
C ALA A 172 38.70 -40.06 -25.19
N GLU A 173 38.37 -39.63 -26.41
CA GLU A 173 39.12 -38.66 -27.21
C GLU A 173 39.21 -37.24 -26.61
N PHE A 174 38.35 -36.92 -25.62
CA PHE A 174 38.31 -35.62 -24.94
C PHE A 174 38.77 -35.69 -23.48
N GLN A 175 39.05 -36.88 -22.95
CA GLN A 175 39.57 -37.03 -21.58
C GLN A 175 40.94 -36.37 -21.45
N GLY A 176 41.17 -35.64 -20.36
CA GLY A 176 42.40 -34.86 -20.14
C GLY A 176 42.43 -33.50 -20.85
N THR A 177 41.43 -33.17 -21.67
CA THR A 177 41.30 -31.83 -22.26
C THR A 177 40.94 -30.80 -21.19
N SER A 178 41.48 -29.57 -21.29
CA SER A 178 41.15 -28.50 -20.34
C SER A 178 39.65 -28.17 -20.37
N GLN A 179 39.07 -27.87 -19.20
CA GLN A 179 37.64 -27.60 -19.08
C GLN A 179 37.19 -26.44 -19.97
N ASP A 180 38.02 -25.40 -20.11
CA ASP A 180 37.72 -24.25 -20.97
C ASP A 180 37.61 -24.62 -22.44
N THR A 181 38.49 -25.51 -22.91
CA THR A 181 38.43 -26.02 -24.29
C THR A 181 37.18 -26.85 -24.51
N LEU A 182 36.83 -27.72 -23.55
CA LEU A 182 35.60 -28.52 -23.60
C LEU A 182 34.34 -27.62 -23.63
N ASN A 183 34.33 -26.54 -22.86
CA ASN A 183 33.23 -25.57 -22.83
C ASN A 183 33.14 -24.75 -24.12
N LYS A 184 34.27 -24.36 -24.70
CA LYS A 184 34.32 -23.66 -26.00
C LYS A 184 33.80 -24.56 -27.12
N LEU A 185 34.24 -25.81 -27.16
CA LEU A 185 33.83 -26.82 -28.15
C LEU A 185 32.41 -27.37 -27.93
N GLY A 186 31.78 -27.10 -26.78
CA GLY A 186 30.44 -27.59 -26.47
C GLY A 186 30.39 -29.11 -26.26
N ILE A 187 31.39 -29.70 -25.60
CA ILE A 187 31.45 -31.15 -25.40
C ILE A 187 30.68 -31.55 -24.13
N SER A 188 29.77 -32.53 -24.27
CA SER A 188 29.03 -33.12 -23.15
C SER A 188 29.74 -34.35 -22.60
N LYS A 189 29.66 -34.56 -21.28
CA LYS A 189 29.86 -35.90 -20.71
C LYS A 189 28.82 -36.87 -21.28
N VAL A 190 29.15 -38.15 -21.31
CA VAL A 190 28.28 -39.25 -21.71
C VAL A 190 28.14 -40.25 -20.56
N MET A 191 27.00 -40.92 -20.49
CA MET A 191 26.82 -42.12 -19.68
C MET A 191 26.43 -43.27 -20.58
N THR A 192 26.86 -44.47 -20.21
CA THR A 192 26.43 -45.67 -20.89
C THR A 192 25.27 -46.30 -20.12
N LEU A 193 24.16 -46.52 -20.81
CA LEU A 193 23.04 -47.33 -20.32
C LEU A 193 23.16 -48.73 -20.91
N THR A 194 23.07 -49.75 -20.07
CA THR A 194 23.00 -51.16 -20.49
C THR A 194 21.62 -51.70 -20.15
N SER A 195 21.07 -52.54 -21.03
CA SER A 195 19.84 -53.28 -20.79
C SER A 195 20.18 -54.76 -20.94
N THR A 196 20.28 -55.47 -19.82
CA THR A 196 20.44 -56.93 -19.82
C THR A 196 19.07 -57.57 -19.63
N TYR A 197 18.62 -58.33 -20.62
CA TYR A 197 17.25 -58.82 -20.73
C TYR A 197 17.19 -60.30 -21.12
N ASP A 198 16.06 -60.94 -20.84
CA ASP A 198 15.81 -62.33 -21.22
C ASP A 198 15.48 -62.43 -22.71
N HIS A 199 16.41 -63.01 -23.48
CA HIS A 199 16.31 -63.04 -24.94
C HIS A 199 15.22 -64.01 -25.45
N ARG A 200 14.57 -64.77 -24.56
CA ARG A 200 13.40 -65.61 -24.90
C ARG A 200 12.13 -64.80 -25.09
N VAL A 201 12.00 -63.65 -24.40
CA VAL A 201 10.77 -62.84 -24.37
C VAL A 201 10.97 -61.42 -24.88
N ILE A 202 12.19 -60.89 -24.80
CA ILE A 202 12.53 -59.55 -25.30
C ILE A 202 13.54 -59.68 -26.44
N GLN A 203 13.28 -59.02 -27.56
CA GLN A 203 14.19 -58.97 -28.71
C GLN A 203 15.20 -57.83 -28.58
N GLY A 204 16.37 -57.96 -29.23
CA GLY A 204 17.39 -56.90 -29.23
C GLY A 204 16.91 -55.56 -29.80
N ALA A 205 16.08 -55.58 -30.84
CA ALA A 205 15.47 -54.35 -31.37
C ALA A 205 14.57 -53.65 -30.34
N ALA A 206 13.79 -54.43 -29.58
CA ALA A 206 12.96 -53.92 -28.50
C ALA A 206 13.81 -53.32 -27.37
N SER A 207 14.84 -54.02 -26.90
CA SER A 207 15.76 -53.50 -25.87
C SER A 207 16.53 -52.25 -26.33
N GLY A 208 16.98 -52.19 -27.59
CA GLY A 208 17.64 -51.01 -28.16
C GLY A 208 16.72 -49.79 -28.30
N GLU A 209 15.45 -50.02 -28.64
CA GLU A 209 14.40 -49.01 -28.69
C GLU A 209 14.02 -48.52 -27.28
N PHE A 210 13.95 -49.43 -26.30
CA PHE A 210 13.76 -49.08 -24.89
C PHE A 210 14.85 -48.12 -24.39
N LEU A 211 16.13 -48.44 -24.64
CA LEU A 211 17.23 -47.54 -24.29
C LEU A 211 17.16 -46.21 -25.06
N ARG A 212 16.64 -46.20 -26.30
CA ARG A 212 16.37 -44.95 -27.05
C ARG A 212 15.34 -44.09 -26.34
N GLN A 213 14.24 -44.68 -25.91
CA GLN A 213 13.19 -43.95 -25.22
C GLN A 213 13.68 -43.37 -23.89
N VAL A 214 14.44 -44.14 -23.10
CA VAL A 214 15.08 -43.63 -21.89
C VAL A 214 16.01 -42.46 -22.21
N ALA A 215 16.85 -42.57 -23.24
CA ALA A 215 17.75 -41.49 -23.66
C ALA A 215 16.98 -40.22 -24.08
N ASN A 216 15.93 -40.38 -24.88
CA ASN A 216 15.08 -39.28 -25.34
C ASN A 216 14.36 -38.56 -24.20
N LEU A 217 13.82 -39.31 -23.22
CA LEU A 217 13.23 -38.74 -22.01
C LEU A 217 14.26 -37.93 -21.21
N LEU A 218 15.49 -38.45 -21.06
CA LEU A 218 16.57 -37.74 -20.37
C LEU A 218 17.08 -36.50 -21.12
N LEU A 219 16.81 -36.41 -22.43
CA LEU A 219 16.97 -35.22 -23.26
C LEU A 219 15.76 -34.28 -23.25
N GLY A 220 14.73 -34.60 -22.47
CA GLY A 220 13.57 -33.74 -22.24
C GLY A 220 12.41 -33.93 -23.21
N GLU A 221 12.45 -34.95 -24.09
CA GLU A 221 11.31 -35.27 -24.94
C GLU A 221 10.07 -35.65 -24.12
N ASN A 222 8.88 -35.54 -24.72
CA ASN A 222 7.59 -35.84 -24.11
C ASN A 222 7.30 -35.05 -22.83
N GLY A 223 7.91 -33.87 -22.65
CA GLY A 223 7.70 -33.02 -21.47
C GLY A 223 8.27 -33.60 -20.18
N PHE A 224 9.25 -34.50 -20.26
CA PHE A 224 9.78 -35.23 -19.09
C PHE A 224 10.18 -34.31 -17.93
N TYR A 225 11.00 -33.29 -18.19
CA TYR A 225 11.39 -32.33 -17.15
C TYR A 225 10.27 -31.36 -16.76
N ASP A 226 9.33 -31.05 -17.66
CA ASP A 226 8.19 -30.19 -17.32
C ASP A 226 7.30 -30.87 -16.27
N GLU A 227 7.02 -32.16 -16.44
CA GLU A 227 6.25 -32.94 -15.45
C GLU A 227 7.01 -33.12 -14.14
N ILE A 228 8.34 -33.27 -14.17
CA ILE A 228 9.18 -33.30 -12.96
C ILE A 228 9.10 -31.95 -12.22
N PHE A 229 9.27 -30.84 -12.93
CA PHE A 229 9.24 -29.51 -12.34
C PHE A 229 7.85 -29.21 -11.76
N LYS A 230 6.77 -29.57 -12.47
CA LYS A 230 5.39 -29.48 -11.96
C LYS A 230 5.17 -30.33 -10.71
N ALA A 231 5.61 -31.58 -10.69
CA ALA A 231 5.48 -32.47 -9.54
C ALA A 231 6.24 -31.94 -8.31
N LEU A 232 7.39 -31.30 -8.53
CA LEU A 232 8.19 -30.65 -7.49
C LEU A 232 7.75 -29.21 -7.18
N ARG A 233 6.74 -28.69 -7.87
CA ARG A 233 6.27 -27.29 -7.81
C ARG A 233 7.39 -26.26 -8.01
N ILE A 234 8.31 -26.52 -8.94
CA ILE A 234 9.38 -25.58 -9.33
C ILE A 234 8.80 -24.56 -10.31
N PRO A 235 8.75 -23.26 -9.99
CA PRO A 235 8.05 -22.26 -10.80
C PRO A 235 8.81 -21.85 -12.07
N TYR A 236 9.97 -22.44 -12.37
CA TYR A 236 10.81 -22.07 -13.52
C TYR A 236 10.67 -23.08 -14.67
N GLU A 237 10.98 -22.65 -15.88
CA GLU A 237 11.17 -23.60 -16.97
C GLU A 237 12.44 -24.45 -16.79
N PRO A 238 12.39 -25.75 -17.11
CA PRO A 238 13.59 -26.57 -17.16
C PRO A 238 14.51 -26.07 -18.29
N VAL A 239 15.80 -26.34 -18.12
CA VAL A 239 16.78 -26.16 -19.19
C VAL A 239 16.35 -27.03 -20.37
N ARG A 240 16.43 -26.47 -21.59
CA ARG A 240 16.02 -27.13 -22.84
C ARG A 240 17.24 -27.66 -23.59
N TRP A 241 17.11 -28.83 -24.22
CA TRP A 241 18.11 -29.35 -25.14
C TRP A 241 17.98 -28.65 -26.49
N LEU A 242 18.95 -27.82 -26.83
CA LEU A 242 19.01 -27.05 -28.07
C LEU A 242 20.38 -27.23 -28.72
N LYS A 243 20.46 -27.03 -30.04
CA LYS A 243 21.75 -26.99 -30.74
C LYS A 243 22.50 -25.73 -30.35
N ASP A 244 23.82 -25.80 -30.18
CA ASP A 244 24.64 -24.60 -29.96
C ASP A 244 24.53 -23.64 -31.15
N ILE A 245 24.46 -22.36 -30.84
CA ILE A 245 24.36 -21.27 -31.82
C ILE A 245 25.74 -20.66 -31.93
N ASP A 246 26.37 -20.78 -33.10
CA ASP A 246 27.64 -20.11 -33.36
C ASP A 246 27.38 -18.63 -33.71
N ALA A 247 28.20 -17.72 -33.19
CA ALA A 247 28.12 -16.29 -33.45
C ALA A 247 29.42 -15.88 -34.14
N SER A 248 29.57 -16.29 -35.40
CA SER A 248 30.81 -16.20 -36.18
C SER A 248 30.71 -15.30 -37.41
N HIS A 249 29.56 -14.65 -37.64
CA HIS A 249 29.42 -13.65 -38.71
C HIS A 249 29.70 -12.23 -38.20
N ASP A 250 30.28 -11.37 -39.06
CA ASP A 250 30.63 -9.98 -38.70
C ASP A 250 29.41 -9.12 -38.31
N ASP A 251 28.20 -9.52 -38.74
CA ASP A 251 26.93 -8.86 -38.42
C ASP A 251 26.25 -9.43 -37.14
N ASP A 252 26.82 -10.46 -36.50
CA ASP A 252 26.23 -11.08 -35.30
C ASP A 252 26.50 -10.25 -34.04
N VAL A 253 25.43 -9.91 -33.30
CA VAL A 253 25.57 -9.38 -31.94
C VAL A 253 26.27 -10.43 -31.08
N THR A 254 27.44 -10.09 -30.54
CA THR A 254 28.24 -10.99 -29.70
C THR A 254 27.42 -11.54 -28.53
N LYS A 255 27.63 -12.80 -28.15
CA LYS A 255 26.96 -13.41 -26.99
C LYS A 255 27.18 -12.61 -25.70
N ALA A 256 28.33 -11.93 -25.56
CA ALA A 256 28.60 -11.06 -24.42
C ALA A 256 27.63 -9.87 -24.32
N ALA A 257 27.31 -9.22 -25.44
CA ALA A 257 26.33 -8.13 -25.46
C ALA A 257 24.93 -8.61 -25.06
N ARG A 258 24.53 -9.81 -25.52
CA ARG A 258 23.26 -10.46 -25.14
C ARG A 258 23.20 -10.78 -23.66
N VAL A 259 24.31 -11.17 -23.04
CA VAL A 259 24.40 -11.38 -21.59
C VAL A 259 24.20 -10.08 -20.81
N PHE A 260 24.76 -8.95 -21.27
CA PHE A 260 24.49 -7.64 -20.64
C PHE A 260 23.02 -7.22 -20.77
N GLU A 261 22.43 -7.42 -21.95
CA GLU A 261 21.00 -7.17 -22.18
C GLU A 261 20.15 -8.03 -21.24
N LEU A 262 20.47 -9.32 -21.10
CA LEU A 262 19.79 -10.22 -20.19
C LEU A 262 19.89 -9.75 -18.72
N ILE A 263 21.08 -9.37 -18.24
CA ILE A 263 21.25 -8.82 -16.88
C ILE A 263 20.35 -7.59 -16.70
N HIS A 264 20.32 -6.69 -17.67
CA HIS A 264 19.46 -5.52 -17.63
C HIS A 264 17.98 -5.90 -17.59
N SER A 265 17.53 -6.84 -18.43
CA SER A 265 16.15 -7.32 -18.48
C SER A 265 15.70 -7.93 -17.16
N TYR A 266 16.54 -8.71 -16.48
CA TYR A 266 16.21 -9.25 -15.15
C TYR A 266 16.09 -8.15 -14.09
N ARG A 267 16.93 -7.12 -14.12
CA ARG A 267 16.81 -5.97 -13.20
C ARG A 267 15.52 -5.17 -13.43
N VAL A 268 15.08 -5.06 -14.68
CA VAL A 268 13.89 -4.27 -15.05
C VAL A 268 12.60 -5.06 -14.88
N ARG A 269 12.57 -6.34 -15.24
CA ARG A 269 11.34 -7.16 -15.36
C ARG A 269 11.36 -8.45 -14.56
N GLY A 270 12.44 -8.77 -13.84
CA GLY A 270 12.55 -10.02 -13.07
C GLY A 270 11.39 -10.22 -12.09
N HIS A 271 10.89 -9.12 -11.51
CA HIS A 271 9.72 -9.09 -10.62
C HIS A 271 8.43 -9.65 -11.25
N VAL A 272 8.27 -9.59 -12.59
CA VAL A 272 7.12 -10.16 -13.32
C VAL A 272 7.15 -11.69 -13.30
N MET A 273 8.35 -12.28 -13.18
CA MET A 273 8.56 -13.73 -13.13
C MET A 273 8.83 -14.24 -11.71
N ALA A 274 8.89 -13.37 -10.71
CA ALA A 274 9.11 -13.75 -9.31
C ALA A 274 7.96 -14.59 -8.76
N ASP A 275 8.26 -15.55 -7.90
CA ASP A 275 7.31 -16.45 -7.26
C ASP A 275 6.71 -15.88 -5.97
N THR A 276 5.99 -14.77 -6.13
CA THR A 276 5.48 -13.96 -5.02
C THR A 276 4.07 -14.33 -4.56
N ASP A 277 3.27 -15.01 -5.39
CA ASP A 277 1.92 -15.43 -5.02
C ASP A 277 1.95 -16.74 -4.20
N PRO A 278 1.44 -16.76 -2.95
CA PRO A 278 1.36 -17.99 -2.17
C PRO A 278 0.28 -18.96 -2.67
N LEU A 279 -0.77 -18.53 -3.39
CA LEU A 279 -1.92 -19.39 -3.71
C LEU A 279 -1.69 -20.27 -4.94
N GLU A 280 -1.40 -19.66 -6.09
CA GLU A 280 -1.36 -20.38 -7.36
C GLU A 280 0.04 -20.89 -7.69
N TYR A 281 0.16 -22.19 -8.01
CA TYR A 281 1.35 -22.69 -8.68
C TYR A 281 1.22 -22.47 -10.18
N ARG A 282 2.19 -21.75 -10.75
CA ARG A 282 2.34 -21.59 -12.18
C ARG A 282 3.80 -21.72 -12.56
N GLN A 283 4.08 -22.41 -13.67
CA GLN A 283 5.38 -22.33 -14.30
C GLN A 283 5.50 -20.96 -14.99
N ARG A 284 6.33 -20.09 -14.44
CA ARG A 284 6.49 -18.69 -14.83
C ARG A 284 7.53 -18.59 -15.96
N LYS A 285 7.22 -17.76 -16.96
CA LYS A 285 8.10 -17.44 -18.08
C LYS A 285 7.84 -16.02 -18.58
N HIS A 286 8.87 -15.39 -19.12
CA HIS A 286 8.77 -14.11 -19.79
C HIS A 286 9.77 -14.06 -20.95
N PRO A 287 9.37 -13.65 -22.18
CA PRO A 287 10.27 -13.62 -23.34
C PRO A 287 11.57 -12.84 -23.08
N ASP A 288 11.48 -11.65 -22.51
CA ASP A 288 12.65 -10.81 -22.20
C ASP A 288 13.63 -11.44 -21.19
N LEU A 289 13.22 -12.47 -20.45
CA LEU A 289 14.03 -13.15 -19.43
C LEU A 289 14.48 -14.56 -19.87
N ASP A 290 14.00 -15.04 -21.01
CA ASP A 290 14.31 -16.36 -21.54
C ASP A 290 15.65 -16.33 -22.30
N ILE A 291 16.60 -17.15 -21.88
CA ILE A 291 17.91 -17.23 -22.52
C ILE A 291 17.82 -17.64 -24.00
N VAL A 292 16.78 -18.41 -24.38
CA VAL A 292 16.59 -18.89 -25.75
C VAL A 292 16.22 -17.74 -26.68
N GLU A 293 15.38 -16.81 -26.23
CA GLU A 293 15.00 -15.60 -26.99
C GLU A 293 16.19 -14.64 -27.15
N HIS A 294 17.17 -14.72 -26.24
CA HIS A 294 18.46 -14.04 -26.35
C HIS A 294 19.50 -14.82 -27.19
N GLY A 295 19.11 -15.91 -27.85
CA GLY A 295 19.99 -16.74 -28.65
C GLY A 295 21.15 -17.38 -27.86
N LEU A 296 20.91 -17.66 -26.58
CA LEU A 296 21.79 -18.42 -25.69
C LEU A 296 21.19 -19.79 -25.43
N THR A 297 22.05 -20.80 -25.22
CA THR A 297 21.62 -22.20 -25.07
C THR A 297 22.26 -22.85 -23.83
N LEU A 298 21.90 -24.12 -23.56
CA LEU A 298 22.55 -24.87 -22.48
C LEU A 298 24.08 -24.96 -22.62
N TRP A 299 24.59 -24.86 -23.85
CA TRP A 299 26.02 -24.93 -24.15
C TRP A 299 26.79 -23.71 -23.64
N ASP A 300 26.11 -22.57 -23.51
CA ASP A 300 26.70 -21.33 -23.01
C ASP A 300 26.81 -21.28 -21.49
N LEU A 301 26.10 -22.15 -20.75
CA LEU A 301 26.05 -22.13 -19.28
C LEU A 301 27.44 -22.21 -18.61
N GLU A 302 28.37 -22.95 -19.21
CA GLU A 302 29.73 -23.12 -18.69
C GLU A 302 30.76 -22.18 -19.33
N ARG A 303 30.34 -21.36 -20.30
CA ARG A 303 31.20 -20.34 -20.93
C ARG A 303 31.27 -19.11 -20.03
N GLU A 304 32.43 -18.45 -20.03
CA GLU A 304 32.66 -17.23 -19.26
C GLU A 304 32.39 -15.97 -20.09
N PHE A 305 31.77 -14.99 -19.46
CA PHE A 305 31.42 -13.70 -20.05
C PHE A 305 31.93 -12.57 -19.16
N ALA A 306 32.31 -11.45 -19.79
CA ALA A 306 32.59 -10.21 -19.06
C ALA A 306 31.27 -9.62 -18.54
N VAL A 307 31.24 -9.23 -17.27
CA VAL A 307 30.01 -8.75 -16.60
C VAL A 307 30.14 -7.37 -15.96
N GLY A 308 31.28 -6.70 -16.15
CA GLY A 308 31.44 -5.28 -15.81
C GLY A 308 31.22 -4.92 -14.33
N GLY A 309 31.57 -5.82 -13.40
CA GLY A 309 31.43 -5.60 -11.95
C GLY A 309 30.14 -6.16 -11.34
N PHE A 310 29.26 -6.79 -12.13
CA PHE A 310 28.10 -7.53 -11.62
C PHE A 310 28.52 -8.56 -10.56
N ALA A 311 27.81 -8.58 -9.44
CA ALA A 311 28.12 -9.41 -8.26
C ALA A 311 29.59 -9.30 -7.78
N GLY A 312 30.25 -8.15 -8.01
CA GLY A 312 31.63 -7.88 -7.63
C GLY A 312 32.69 -8.60 -8.48
N LYS A 313 32.33 -9.16 -9.64
CA LYS A 313 33.24 -9.92 -10.51
C LYS A 313 33.40 -9.24 -11.88
N SER A 314 34.54 -9.47 -12.53
CA SER A 314 34.80 -9.01 -13.91
C SER A 314 34.35 -10.05 -14.94
N MET A 315 34.56 -11.33 -14.66
CA MET A 315 34.19 -12.47 -15.51
C MET A 315 33.35 -13.47 -14.70
N MET A 316 32.31 -14.02 -15.31
CA MET A 316 31.45 -15.05 -14.70
C MET A 316 30.95 -16.05 -15.74
N LYS A 317 30.74 -17.29 -15.32
CA LYS A 317 30.00 -18.27 -16.13
C LYS A 317 28.54 -17.84 -16.27
N LEU A 318 27.93 -18.08 -17.43
CA LEU A 318 26.50 -17.77 -17.63
C LEU A 318 25.60 -18.46 -16.58
N ARG A 319 25.93 -19.69 -16.17
CA ARG A 319 25.23 -20.39 -15.08
C ARG A 319 25.21 -19.57 -13.79
N ASP A 320 26.36 -19.01 -13.41
CA ASP A 320 26.51 -18.26 -12.16
C ASP A 320 25.79 -16.91 -12.27
N ILE A 321 25.85 -16.27 -13.45
CA ILE A 321 25.09 -15.04 -13.74
C ILE A 321 23.59 -15.30 -13.56
N LEU A 322 23.05 -16.32 -14.21
CA LEU A 322 21.64 -16.70 -14.07
C LEU A 322 21.27 -17.11 -12.65
N GLY A 323 22.19 -17.73 -11.92
CA GLY A 323 22.04 -18.05 -10.50
C GLY A 323 21.79 -16.80 -9.68
N VAL A 324 22.67 -15.80 -9.79
CA VAL A 324 22.51 -14.50 -9.10
C VAL A 324 21.21 -13.81 -9.54
N LEU A 325 20.98 -13.67 -10.85
CA LEU A 325 19.79 -12.96 -11.36
C LEU A 325 18.48 -13.57 -10.86
N ARG A 326 18.35 -14.90 -10.93
CA ARG A 326 17.15 -15.59 -10.44
C ARG A 326 16.99 -15.44 -8.94
N ASP A 327 18.09 -15.58 -8.20
CA ASP A 327 18.08 -15.50 -6.74
C ASP A 327 17.76 -14.10 -6.22
N SER A 328 18.17 -13.05 -6.95
CA SER A 328 17.92 -11.66 -6.60
C SER A 328 16.53 -11.17 -7.03
N TYR A 329 16.04 -11.60 -8.20
CA TYR A 329 14.87 -10.96 -8.83
C TYR A 329 13.68 -11.85 -9.12
N CYS A 330 13.81 -13.18 -9.06
CA CYS A 330 12.77 -14.12 -9.51
C CYS A 330 12.41 -15.23 -8.51
N ARG A 331 12.86 -15.13 -7.24
CA ARG A 331 12.46 -16.04 -6.15
C ARG A 331 11.18 -15.55 -5.51
N THR A 332 11.05 -15.70 -4.20
CA THR A 332 9.95 -15.21 -3.36
C THR A 332 9.94 -13.70 -3.18
N VAL A 333 10.89 -12.98 -3.79
CA VAL A 333 10.93 -11.52 -3.85
C VAL A 333 11.05 -11.07 -5.30
N GLY A 334 10.15 -10.17 -5.70
CA GLY A 334 10.27 -9.35 -6.91
C GLY A 334 10.61 -7.91 -6.53
N ILE A 335 11.50 -7.26 -7.27
CA ILE A 335 12.01 -5.92 -6.93
C ILE A 335 11.82 -4.98 -8.11
N GLU A 336 11.12 -3.87 -7.89
CA GLU A 336 10.99 -2.77 -8.85
C GLU A 336 11.79 -1.56 -8.37
N PHE A 337 12.86 -1.25 -9.10
CA PHE A 337 13.74 -0.14 -8.73
C PHE A 337 14.39 0.55 -9.94
N MET A 338 14.35 -0.08 -11.12
CA MET A 338 15.00 0.48 -12.31
C MET A 338 14.30 1.73 -12.86
N HIS A 339 13.07 2.04 -12.43
CA HIS A 339 12.36 3.29 -12.73
C HIS A 339 12.91 4.51 -11.98
N ILE A 340 13.70 4.28 -10.92
CA ILE A 340 14.35 5.34 -10.14
C ILE A 340 15.41 6.03 -11.01
N GLN A 341 15.35 7.36 -11.12
CA GLN A 341 16.27 8.10 -11.97
C GLN A 341 17.68 8.18 -11.36
N ASP A 342 17.77 8.34 -10.03
CA ASP A 342 19.03 8.44 -9.31
C ASP A 342 19.87 7.14 -9.43
N PRO A 343 21.03 7.17 -10.12
CA PRO A 343 21.88 6.01 -10.27
C PRO A 343 22.49 5.54 -8.94
N LYS A 344 22.67 6.42 -7.94
CA LYS A 344 23.20 6.03 -6.63
C LYS A 344 22.23 5.13 -5.88
N GLN A 345 20.93 5.47 -5.91
CA GLN A 345 19.86 4.64 -5.34
C GLN A 345 19.78 3.28 -6.04
N ARG A 346 19.80 3.26 -7.38
CA ARG A 346 19.81 2.00 -8.15
C ARG A 346 21.01 1.13 -7.83
N LYS A 347 22.21 1.72 -7.78
CA LYS A 347 23.44 1.00 -7.45
C LYS A 347 23.43 0.48 -6.02
N TRP A 348 22.91 1.26 -5.07
CA TRP A 348 22.77 0.85 -3.67
C TRP A 348 21.89 -0.39 -3.50
N ILE A 349 20.78 -0.46 -4.26
CA ILE A 349 19.89 -1.63 -4.26
C ILE A 349 20.61 -2.82 -4.90
N GLN A 350 21.19 -2.65 -6.09
CA GLN A 350 21.97 -3.69 -6.78
C GLN A 350 23.03 -4.28 -5.86
N ASP A 351 23.78 -3.44 -5.16
CA ASP A 351 24.84 -3.86 -4.26
C ASP A 351 24.35 -4.69 -3.08
N ARG A 352 23.09 -4.56 -2.65
CA ARG A 352 22.52 -5.35 -1.55
C ARG A 352 21.81 -6.61 -2.01
N VAL A 353 21.22 -6.60 -3.20
CA VAL A 353 20.38 -7.70 -3.69
C VAL A 353 21.13 -8.68 -4.59
N GLU A 354 22.16 -8.23 -5.33
CA GLU A 354 22.97 -9.06 -6.25
C GLU A 354 24.12 -9.76 -5.54
N ARG A 355 23.84 -10.31 -4.34
CA ARG A 355 24.81 -11.06 -3.52
C ARG A 355 24.41 -12.53 -3.40
N PRO A 356 25.37 -13.43 -3.17
CA PRO A 356 25.05 -14.80 -2.78
C PRO A 356 24.14 -14.81 -1.55
N HIS A 357 23.10 -15.65 -1.59
CA HIS A 357 22.20 -15.81 -0.46
C HIS A 357 22.94 -16.29 0.79
N SER A 358 22.79 -15.55 1.88
CA SER A 358 23.14 -15.97 3.22
C SER A 358 21.91 -16.47 3.96
N LYS A 359 22.04 -17.61 4.64
CA LYS A 359 21.01 -18.12 5.54
C LYS A 359 20.92 -17.18 6.75
N PRO A 360 19.72 -16.81 7.23
CA PRO A 360 19.58 -16.08 8.50
C PRO A 360 20.19 -16.87 9.66
N GLU A 361 20.66 -16.15 10.68
CA GLU A 361 21.17 -16.76 11.90
C GLU A 361 20.05 -17.54 12.61
N ARG A 362 20.42 -18.60 13.33
CA ARG A 362 19.45 -19.52 13.96
C ARG A 362 18.49 -18.79 14.91
N GLU A 363 18.99 -17.85 15.71
CA GLU A 363 18.14 -17.07 16.64
C GLU A 363 17.12 -16.19 15.92
N GLU A 364 17.48 -15.65 14.75
CA GLU A 364 16.55 -14.91 13.90
C GLU A 364 15.46 -15.84 13.36
N GLN A 365 15.83 -17.04 12.89
CA GLN A 365 14.86 -18.04 12.43
C GLN A 365 13.85 -18.40 13.54
N LEU A 366 14.32 -18.56 14.77
CA LEU A 366 13.48 -18.84 15.94
C LEU A 366 12.61 -17.63 16.35
N ARG A 367 13.14 -16.40 16.30
CA ARG A 367 12.35 -15.18 16.56
C ARG A 367 11.19 -15.06 15.57
N ILE A 368 11.46 -15.26 14.28
CA ILE A 368 10.44 -15.28 13.23
C ILE A 368 9.34 -16.30 13.56
N LEU A 369 9.73 -17.53 13.93
CA LEU A 369 8.78 -18.58 14.28
C LEU A 369 7.95 -18.20 15.52
N ARG A 370 8.57 -17.64 16.57
CA ARG A 370 7.86 -17.17 17.78
C ARG A 370 6.86 -16.06 17.47
N ARG A 371 7.21 -15.10 16.60
CA ARG A 371 6.30 -14.02 16.16
C ARG A 371 5.12 -14.58 15.37
N LEU A 372 5.35 -15.55 14.47
CA LEU A 372 4.27 -16.25 13.77
C LEU A 372 3.39 -17.06 14.72
N ASN A 373 3.97 -17.71 15.73
CA ASN A 373 3.21 -18.43 16.77
C ASN A 373 2.28 -17.47 17.52
N ALA A 374 2.78 -16.32 17.99
CA ALA A 374 1.98 -15.32 18.69
C ALA A 374 0.86 -14.76 17.80
N ALA A 375 1.15 -14.49 16.52
CA ALA A 375 0.17 -13.98 15.57
C ALA A 375 -0.99 -14.98 15.33
N GLU A 376 -0.68 -16.25 15.03
CA GLU A 376 -1.67 -17.30 14.76
C GLU A 376 -2.43 -17.70 16.03
N ALA A 377 -1.77 -17.71 17.19
CA ALA A 377 -2.39 -18.05 18.48
C ALA A 377 -3.47 -17.04 18.83
N PHE A 378 -3.15 -15.75 18.70
CA PHE A 378 -4.07 -14.67 19.01
C PHE A 378 -5.33 -14.72 18.12
N GLU A 379 -5.18 -14.95 16.82
CA GLU A 379 -6.31 -15.09 15.88
C GLU A 379 -7.16 -16.33 16.18
N THR A 380 -6.51 -17.46 16.45
CA THR A 380 -7.20 -18.71 16.78
C THR A 380 -8.01 -18.55 18.07
N PHE A 381 -7.42 -17.92 19.09
CA PHE A 381 -8.10 -17.60 20.33
C PHE A 381 -9.36 -16.75 20.10
N LEU A 382 -9.23 -15.64 19.36
CA LEU A 382 -10.34 -14.76 19.03
C LEU A 382 -11.45 -15.49 18.28
N GLN A 383 -11.08 -16.37 17.33
CA GLN A 383 -12.04 -17.19 16.60
C GLN A 383 -12.79 -18.17 17.50
N THR A 384 -12.11 -18.78 18.47
CA THR A 384 -12.72 -19.78 19.37
C THR A 384 -13.61 -19.12 20.43
N LYS A 385 -13.18 -17.98 21.01
CA LYS A 385 -13.91 -17.33 22.11
C LYS A 385 -15.00 -16.38 21.66
N TYR A 386 -14.77 -15.60 20.61
CA TYR A 386 -15.68 -14.53 20.16
C TYR A 386 -16.28 -14.85 18.79
N VAL A 387 -16.95 -15.99 18.69
CA VAL A 387 -17.60 -16.45 17.45
C VAL A 387 -18.65 -15.42 17.00
N GLY A 388 -18.54 -14.97 15.74
CA GLY A 388 -19.50 -14.05 15.13
C GLY A 388 -19.26 -12.55 15.45
N GLN A 389 -18.29 -12.22 16.31
CA GLN A 389 -17.88 -10.83 16.47
C GLN A 389 -16.92 -10.38 15.36
N LYS A 390 -17.11 -9.16 14.86
CA LYS A 390 -16.22 -8.57 13.85
C LYS A 390 -14.84 -8.28 14.44
N ARG A 391 -13.79 -8.86 13.84
CA ARG A 391 -12.39 -8.66 14.27
C ARG A 391 -11.41 -8.40 13.12
N PHE A 392 -11.78 -8.70 11.87
CA PHE A 392 -10.95 -8.48 10.68
C PHE A 392 -9.61 -9.23 10.74
N SER A 393 -9.73 -10.56 10.81
CA SER A 393 -8.61 -11.48 11.00
C SER A 393 -7.41 -11.26 10.07
N LEU A 394 -6.22 -11.41 10.63
CA LEU A 394 -4.94 -11.45 9.92
C LEU A 394 -4.61 -12.83 9.31
N GLU A 395 -5.43 -13.87 9.53
CA GLU A 395 -5.16 -15.23 9.02
C GLU A 395 -4.90 -15.25 7.49
N GLY A 396 -3.77 -15.81 7.08
CA GLY A 396 -3.23 -15.80 5.72
C GLY A 396 -2.31 -14.61 5.40
N GLY A 397 -2.13 -13.67 6.32
CA GLY A 397 -1.20 -12.53 6.26
C GLY A 397 -0.40 -12.37 7.55
N GLU A 398 -0.19 -13.45 8.31
CA GLU A 398 0.46 -13.45 9.63
C GLU A 398 1.90 -12.89 9.58
N SER A 399 2.56 -12.99 8.43
CA SER A 399 3.89 -12.45 8.16
C SER A 399 4.00 -10.93 8.32
N VAL A 400 2.90 -10.18 8.41
CA VAL A 400 2.92 -8.76 8.79
C VAL A 400 3.56 -8.55 10.17
N ILE A 401 3.35 -9.48 11.11
CA ILE A 401 3.90 -9.36 12.47
C ILE A 401 5.43 -9.46 12.49
N PRO A 402 6.08 -10.51 11.93
CA PRO A 402 7.54 -10.52 11.81
C PRO A 402 8.09 -9.40 10.91
N LEU A 403 7.32 -8.93 9.90
CA LEU A 403 7.71 -7.77 9.09
C LEU A 403 7.85 -6.51 9.97
N LEU A 404 6.79 -6.16 10.70
CA LEU A 404 6.79 -5.00 11.60
C LEU A 404 7.84 -5.14 12.69
N ASP A 405 7.96 -6.33 13.30
CA ASP A 405 8.99 -6.64 14.28
C ASP A 405 10.39 -6.31 13.74
N ALA A 406 10.71 -6.68 12.49
CA ALA A 406 12.01 -6.38 11.88
C ALA A 406 12.23 -4.89 11.58
N VAL A 407 11.21 -4.15 11.14
CA VAL A 407 11.31 -2.68 10.93
C VAL A 407 11.55 -1.98 12.26
N LEU A 408 10.80 -2.33 13.30
CA LEU A 408 10.91 -1.71 14.62
C LEU A 408 12.21 -2.08 15.33
N ASP A 409 12.68 -3.32 15.16
CA ASP A 409 13.99 -3.78 15.64
C ASP A 409 15.11 -2.94 15.02
N SER A 410 15.09 -2.77 13.70
CA SER A 410 16.09 -1.95 12.99
C SER A 410 16.03 -0.47 13.40
N ALA A 411 14.82 0.04 13.68
CA ALA A 411 14.61 1.40 14.18
C ALA A 411 15.14 1.58 15.61
N ALA A 412 14.95 0.57 16.48
CA ALA A 412 15.48 0.56 17.85
C ALA A 412 17.01 0.46 17.84
N GLU A 413 17.60 -0.44 17.04
CA GLU A 413 19.05 -0.57 16.85
C GLU A 413 19.67 0.75 16.35
N SER A 414 18.96 1.46 15.47
CA SER A 414 19.37 2.78 14.96
C SER A 414 19.07 3.94 15.93
N ARG A 415 18.52 3.65 17.10
CA ARG A 415 18.16 4.61 18.16
C ARG A 415 17.27 5.75 17.67
N LEU A 416 16.28 5.41 16.84
CA LEU A 416 15.22 6.34 16.49
C LEU A 416 14.36 6.62 17.73
N ASP A 417 13.77 7.82 17.78
CA ASP A 417 13.04 8.29 18.95
C ASP A 417 11.64 7.62 19.06
N GLU A 418 10.96 7.39 17.93
CA GLU A 418 9.61 6.82 17.91
C GLU A 418 9.24 6.25 16.52
N VAL A 419 8.38 5.22 16.50
CA VAL A 419 7.67 4.74 15.30
C VAL A 419 6.19 5.10 15.41
N VAL A 420 5.66 5.80 14.41
CA VAL A 420 4.24 6.16 14.30
C VAL A 420 3.59 5.30 13.23
N ILE A 421 2.59 4.51 13.62
CA ILE A 421 1.89 3.57 12.74
C ILE A 421 0.51 4.11 12.38
N GLY A 422 0.17 4.10 11.10
CA GLY A 422 -1.20 4.23 10.58
C GLY A 422 -1.60 2.96 9.86
N MET A 423 -2.81 2.43 10.12
CA MET A 423 -3.26 1.21 9.46
C MET A 423 -4.77 1.12 9.28
N ALA A 424 -5.17 0.35 8.28
CA ALA A 424 -6.55 -0.12 8.11
C ALA A 424 -7.01 -1.09 9.22
N HIS A 425 -8.23 -1.62 9.11
CA HIS A 425 -8.80 -2.53 10.10
C HIS A 425 -8.13 -3.91 10.17
N ARG A 426 -7.50 -4.38 9.08
CA ARG A 426 -7.07 -5.77 8.94
C ARG A 426 -5.87 -6.09 9.83
N GLY A 427 -6.05 -7.07 10.71
CA GLY A 427 -5.02 -7.48 11.68
C GLY A 427 -4.71 -6.45 12.75
N ARG A 428 -5.51 -5.38 12.90
CA ARG A 428 -5.22 -4.29 13.83
C ARG A 428 -5.13 -4.76 15.29
N LEU A 429 -6.03 -5.64 15.71
CA LEU A 429 -5.98 -6.21 17.07
C LEU A 429 -4.70 -7.01 17.31
N ASN A 430 -4.21 -7.69 16.26
CA ASN A 430 -2.97 -8.45 16.30
C ASN A 430 -1.76 -7.52 16.44
N VAL A 431 -1.72 -6.42 15.68
CA VAL A 431 -0.69 -5.37 15.80
C VAL A 431 -0.73 -4.71 17.18
N LEU A 432 -1.91 -4.37 17.68
CA LEU A 432 -2.07 -3.80 19.03
C LEU A 432 -1.47 -4.70 20.12
N ALA A 433 -1.76 -6.00 20.08
CA ALA A 433 -1.27 -6.94 21.08
C ALA A 433 0.22 -7.28 20.91
N ASN A 434 0.63 -7.63 19.69
CA ASN A 434 1.91 -8.28 19.44
C ASN A 434 3.03 -7.32 18.99
N ILE A 435 2.70 -6.07 18.62
CA ILE A 435 3.65 -5.04 18.19
C ILE A 435 3.64 -3.83 19.14
N VAL A 436 2.46 -3.21 19.36
CA VAL A 436 2.35 -2.03 20.23
C VAL A 436 2.47 -2.40 21.71
N GLY A 437 2.06 -3.62 22.10
CA GLY A 437 2.14 -4.12 23.47
C GLY A 437 0.92 -3.78 24.34
N LYS A 438 -0.24 -3.51 23.71
CA LYS A 438 -1.51 -3.35 24.43
C LYS A 438 -1.86 -4.68 25.12
N SER A 439 -2.18 -4.64 26.41
CA SER A 439 -2.42 -5.87 27.16
C SER A 439 -3.65 -6.60 26.65
N TYR A 440 -3.58 -7.93 26.68
CA TYR A 440 -4.71 -8.80 26.36
C TYR A 440 -5.95 -8.40 27.15
N ALA A 441 -5.81 -8.23 28.47
CA ALA A 441 -6.86 -7.78 29.37
C ALA A 441 -7.61 -6.52 28.86
N GLN A 442 -6.90 -5.49 28.39
CA GLN A 442 -7.50 -4.27 27.86
C GLN A 442 -8.29 -4.55 26.57
N ILE A 443 -7.69 -5.28 25.62
CA ILE A 443 -8.35 -5.63 24.36
C ILE A 443 -9.64 -6.44 24.63
N PHE A 444 -9.61 -7.40 25.56
CA PHE A 444 -10.75 -8.27 25.82
C PHE A 444 -11.87 -7.61 26.63
N ARG A 445 -11.58 -6.65 27.50
CA ARG A 445 -12.63 -5.80 28.11
C ARG A 445 -13.48 -5.08 27.05
N GLU A 446 -12.86 -4.66 25.96
CA GLU A 446 -13.56 -4.05 24.81
C GLU A 446 -14.42 -5.08 24.02
N PHE A 447 -14.15 -6.38 24.13
CA PHE A 447 -14.98 -7.45 23.55
C PHE A 447 -16.19 -7.82 24.41
N GLU A 448 -16.05 -7.77 25.74
CA GLU A 448 -17.10 -8.10 26.72
C GLU A 448 -18.11 -6.95 26.91
N GLY A 449 -17.82 -5.75 26.39
CA GLY A 449 -18.67 -4.57 26.57
C GLY A 449 -18.59 -3.93 27.97
N ASN A 450 -17.78 -4.49 28.87
CA ASN A 450 -17.42 -3.90 30.17
C ASN A 450 -16.30 -2.87 29.96
N LEU A 451 -16.63 -1.79 29.25
CA LEU A 451 -15.73 -0.66 29.02
C LEU A 451 -15.56 0.14 30.33
N ASP A 452 -14.34 0.59 30.57
CA ASP A 452 -14.03 1.54 31.66
C ASP A 452 -14.92 2.79 31.50
N PRO A 453 -15.54 3.32 32.56
CA PRO A 453 -16.23 4.61 32.52
C PRO A 453 -15.43 5.75 31.85
N LYS A 454 -14.09 5.67 31.84
CA LYS A 454 -13.22 6.59 31.07
C LYS A 454 -13.23 6.36 29.56
N SER A 455 -13.27 5.12 29.07
CA SER A 455 -13.40 4.86 27.62
C SER A 455 -14.83 5.09 27.10
N MET A 456 -15.78 5.27 28.02
CA MET A 456 -17.16 5.70 27.77
C MET A 456 -17.35 7.23 27.80
N HIS A 457 -16.29 8.04 27.97
CA HIS A 457 -16.41 9.49 27.82
C HIS A 457 -16.56 9.86 26.33
N GLY A 458 -17.79 10.17 25.91
CA GLY A 458 -18.14 10.45 24.52
C GLY A 458 -19.09 9.39 23.93
N SER A 459 -19.23 9.36 22.61
CA SER A 459 -20.03 8.32 21.92
C SER A 459 -19.31 6.98 21.79
N GLY A 460 -17.97 6.97 21.92
CA GLY A 460 -17.09 5.83 21.66
C GLY A 460 -16.97 5.49 20.17
N ASP A 461 -16.10 4.52 19.86
CA ASP A 461 -15.95 3.92 18.53
C ASP A 461 -15.63 2.41 18.68
N VAL A 462 -15.68 1.67 17.57
CA VAL A 462 -15.35 0.25 17.55
C VAL A 462 -13.87 0.02 17.86
N LYS A 463 -13.57 -1.05 18.61
CA LYS A 463 -12.23 -1.45 19.09
C LYS A 463 -11.10 -1.39 18.05
N TYR A 464 -11.40 -1.67 16.79
CA TYR A 464 -10.43 -1.63 15.69
C TYR A 464 -10.27 -0.23 15.04
N HIS A 465 -10.72 0.84 15.70
CA HIS A 465 -10.45 2.23 15.32
C HIS A 465 -9.63 2.99 16.38
N LEU A 466 -9.54 2.44 17.60
CA LEU A 466 -8.86 3.10 18.72
C LEU A 466 -7.34 3.11 18.50
N GLY A 467 -6.71 4.23 18.85
CA GLY A 467 -5.26 4.35 18.93
C GLY A 467 -4.70 3.72 20.19
N ALA A 468 -3.38 3.54 20.24
CA ALA A 468 -2.66 3.07 21.42
C ALA A 468 -1.20 3.53 21.38
N GLU A 469 -0.58 3.61 22.54
CA GLU A 469 0.85 3.87 22.68
C GLU A 469 1.49 2.77 23.52
N GLY A 470 2.75 2.46 23.24
CA GLY A 470 3.51 1.46 23.95
C GLY A 470 5.01 1.55 23.67
N VAL A 471 5.74 0.55 24.14
CA VAL A 471 7.19 0.45 23.97
C VAL A 471 7.51 -0.91 23.37
N PHE A 472 8.24 -0.90 22.26
CA PHE A 472 8.77 -2.09 21.64
C PHE A 472 10.20 -2.33 22.13
N THR A 473 10.56 -3.60 22.37
CA THR A 473 11.90 -4.02 22.76
C THR A 473 12.49 -4.91 21.67
N GLY A 474 13.66 -4.51 21.16
CA GLY A 474 14.42 -5.23 20.15
C GLY A 474 15.15 -6.46 20.67
N LEU A 475 15.89 -7.14 19.79
CA LEU A 475 16.66 -8.35 20.11
C LEU A 475 17.84 -8.09 21.05
N ASP A 476 18.49 -6.94 20.86
CA ASP A 476 19.62 -6.45 21.67
C ASP A 476 19.19 -5.82 22.99
N GLY A 477 17.87 -5.73 23.23
CA GLY A 477 17.26 -5.11 24.40
C GLY A 477 17.03 -3.60 24.26
N GLU A 478 17.42 -2.98 23.14
CA GLU A 478 17.13 -1.57 22.86
C GLU A 478 15.62 -1.36 22.73
N GLN A 479 15.14 -0.20 23.16
CA GLN A 479 13.71 0.11 23.22
C GLN A 479 13.37 1.30 22.36
N ILE A 480 12.20 1.25 21.73
CA ILE A 480 11.65 2.35 20.94
C ILE A 480 10.16 2.57 21.26
N LYS A 481 9.75 3.83 21.31
CA LYS A 481 8.33 4.19 21.47
C LYS A 481 7.57 3.82 20.21
N VAL A 482 6.37 3.29 20.38
CA VAL A 482 5.47 2.96 19.27
C VAL A 482 4.10 3.56 19.54
N SER A 483 3.59 4.34 18.60
CA SER A 483 2.23 4.87 18.63
C SER A 483 1.43 4.40 17.42
N LEU A 484 0.19 3.99 17.65
CA LEU A 484 -0.77 3.64 16.62
C LEU A 484 -1.86 4.71 16.57
N ALA A 485 -1.99 5.41 15.44
CA ALA A 485 -2.99 6.45 15.27
C ALA A 485 -4.42 5.87 15.23
N ALA A 486 -5.37 6.61 15.80
CA ALA A 486 -6.80 6.32 15.64
C ALA A 486 -7.24 6.63 14.20
N ASN A 487 -8.19 5.86 13.68
CA ASN A 487 -8.68 6.05 12.31
C ASN A 487 -10.15 5.68 12.15
N PRO A 488 -10.88 6.32 11.23
CA PRO A 488 -12.23 5.92 10.86
C PRO A 488 -12.21 4.71 9.92
N SER A 489 -13.41 4.25 9.55
CA SER A 489 -13.61 3.22 8.52
C SER A 489 -13.18 3.67 7.11
N HIS A 490 -13.04 4.98 6.87
CA HIS A 490 -12.60 5.53 5.59
C HIS A 490 -11.11 5.19 5.40
N LEU A 491 -10.85 4.19 4.55
CA LEU A 491 -9.51 3.66 4.30
C LEU A 491 -8.60 4.74 3.71
N GLU A 492 -7.31 4.67 4.04
CA GLU A 492 -6.24 5.59 3.60
C GLU A 492 -6.38 7.06 4.07
N THR A 493 -7.51 7.46 4.67
CA THR A 493 -7.68 8.80 5.27
C THR A 493 -6.66 9.09 6.38
N VAL A 494 -6.18 8.03 7.06
CA VAL A 494 -5.21 8.13 8.16
C VAL A 494 -3.79 8.44 7.67
N ASP A 495 -3.47 8.17 6.39
CA ASP A 495 -2.14 8.33 5.82
C ASP A 495 -1.59 9.76 6.00
N PRO A 496 -2.28 10.82 5.55
CA PRO A 496 -1.79 12.19 5.80
C PRO A 496 -1.78 12.56 7.28
N VAL A 497 -2.65 11.96 8.10
CA VAL A 497 -2.72 12.23 9.55
C VAL A 497 -1.46 11.74 10.25
N ILE A 498 -0.96 10.55 9.93
CA ILE A 498 0.28 10.04 10.53
C ILE A 498 1.50 10.83 10.08
N GLU A 499 1.53 11.33 8.85
CA GLU A 499 2.59 12.23 8.38
C GLU A 499 2.60 13.53 9.19
N GLY A 500 1.41 14.08 9.47
CA GLY A 500 1.26 15.25 10.34
C GLY A 500 1.74 15.00 11.76
N ILE A 501 1.39 13.85 12.35
CA ILE A 501 1.83 13.43 13.70
C ILE A 501 3.35 13.28 13.73
N ALA A 502 3.94 12.55 12.78
CA ALA A 502 5.37 12.32 12.71
C ALA A 502 6.13 13.64 12.52
N ARG A 503 5.67 14.51 11.63
CA ARG A 503 6.27 15.83 11.42
C ARG A 503 6.20 16.70 12.68
N ALA A 504 5.07 16.73 13.37
CA ALA A 504 4.95 17.48 14.62
C ALA A 504 5.95 17.01 15.68
N LYS A 505 6.10 15.69 15.85
CA LYS A 505 7.10 15.11 16.77
C LYS A 505 8.53 15.47 16.36
N GLN A 506 8.86 15.41 15.07
CA GLN A 506 10.17 15.84 14.55
C GLN A 506 10.43 17.33 14.81
N ASP A 507 9.43 18.20 14.62
CA ASP A 507 9.53 19.63 14.88
C ASP A 507 9.62 19.94 16.40
N ILE A 508 9.13 19.07 17.29
CA ILE A 508 9.34 19.15 18.74
C ILE A 508 10.78 18.77 19.09
N ILE A 509 11.29 17.66 18.56
CA ILE A 509 12.65 17.16 18.79
C ILE A 509 13.70 18.13 18.20
N ASN A 510 13.34 18.82 17.11
CA ASN A 510 14.07 19.95 16.52
C ASN A 510 15.53 19.66 16.15
N LYS A 511 15.82 18.49 15.54
CA LYS A 511 17.13 18.13 14.97
C LYS A 511 17.40 18.78 13.59
N GLY A 512 16.95 20.02 13.39
CA GLY A 512 17.28 20.82 12.19
C GLY A 512 16.79 20.28 10.84
N GLY A 513 15.95 19.23 10.81
CA GLY A 513 15.46 18.60 9.57
C GLY A 513 16.54 17.83 8.80
N THR A 514 17.65 17.49 9.46
CA THR A 514 18.73 16.65 8.91
C THR A 514 18.64 15.20 9.40
N ASP A 515 17.99 14.99 10.55
CA ASP A 515 17.84 13.68 11.18
C ASP A 515 16.35 13.39 11.44
N PHE A 516 15.78 12.45 10.68
CA PHE A 516 14.35 12.11 10.71
C PHE A 516 14.09 10.97 11.69
N THR A 517 14.23 11.26 12.99
CA THR A 517 14.26 10.25 14.05
C THR A 517 12.90 9.73 14.51
N VAL A 518 11.82 10.23 13.92
CA VAL A 518 10.48 9.64 14.05
C VAL A 518 10.14 8.97 12.73
N LEU A 519 9.89 7.66 12.76
CA LEU A 519 9.64 6.84 11.58
C LEU A 519 8.13 6.64 11.37
N PRO A 520 7.53 7.16 10.28
CA PRO A 520 6.18 6.79 9.89
C PRO A 520 6.16 5.40 9.24
N VAL A 521 5.18 4.58 9.62
CA VAL A 521 4.88 3.28 9.01
C VAL A 521 3.40 3.25 8.65
N ALA A 522 3.11 3.12 7.36
CA ALA A 522 1.74 3.13 6.82
C ALA A 522 1.35 1.72 6.33
N ILE A 523 0.23 1.18 6.80
CA ILE A 523 -0.23 -0.17 6.46
C ILE A 523 -1.57 -0.12 5.73
N HIS A 524 -1.56 -0.59 4.49
CA HIS A 524 -2.64 -0.44 3.53
C HIS A 524 -3.27 -1.78 3.13
N GLY A 525 -4.47 -1.73 2.54
CA GLY A 525 -5.04 -2.85 1.78
C GLY A 525 -4.77 -2.67 0.29
N ASP A 526 -4.60 -3.75 -0.48
CA ASP A 526 -4.29 -3.69 -1.92
C ASP A 526 -5.32 -2.90 -2.74
N ALA A 527 -6.62 -3.17 -2.54
CA ALA A 527 -7.67 -2.48 -3.28
C ALA A 527 -7.77 -0.99 -2.90
N ALA A 528 -7.49 -0.65 -1.64
CA ALA A 528 -7.59 0.72 -1.16
C ALA A 528 -6.36 1.55 -1.56
N PHE A 529 -5.16 0.99 -1.45
CA PHE A 529 -3.91 1.63 -1.88
C PHE A 529 -3.94 2.03 -3.37
N ALA A 530 -4.52 1.16 -4.22
CA ALA A 530 -4.67 1.43 -5.65
C ALA A 530 -5.84 2.39 -5.99
N GLY A 531 -6.89 2.41 -5.16
CA GLY A 531 -8.16 3.04 -5.49
C GLY A 531 -8.44 4.39 -4.83
N GLN A 532 -7.81 4.69 -3.68
CA GLN A 532 -8.05 5.93 -2.94
C GLN A 532 -7.08 7.03 -3.36
N GLY A 533 -7.59 8.16 -3.86
CA GLY A 533 -6.77 9.29 -4.35
C GLY A 533 -5.88 9.93 -3.28
N VAL A 534 -6.27 9.84 -2.00
CA VAL A 534 -5.50 10.39 -0.87
C VAL A 534 -4.11 9.74 -0.73
N VAL A 535 -3.93 8.51 -1.21
CA VAL A 535 -2.63 7.83 -1.24
C VAL A 535 -1.66 8.59 -2.15
N ALA A 536 -2.10 8.92 -3.37
CA ALA A 536 -1.28 9.69 -4.31
C ALA A 536 -1.01 11.11 -3.79
N GLU A 537 -2.00 11.75 -3.18
CA GLU A 537 -1.83 13.07 -2.55
C GLU A 537 -0.79 13.04 -1.42
N THR A 538 -0.81 12.00 -0.58
CA THR A 538 0.13 11.84 0.54
C THR A 538 1.53 11.47 0.06
N LEU A 539 1.66 10.55 -0.89
CA LEU A 539 2.96 10.21 -1.50
C LEU A 539 3.62 11.46 -2.10
N ASN A 540 2.85 12.34 -2.74
CA ASN A 540 3.37 13.60 -3.31
C ASN A 540 3.93 14.56 -2.24
N MET A 541 3.53 14.42 -0.97
CA MET A 541 4.06 15.22 0.14
C MET A 541 5.44 14.77 0.61
N SER A 542 5.82 13.51 0.37
CA SER A 542 6.97 12.82 0.96
C SER A 542 8.29 13.61 0.91
N GLN A 543 8.51 14.39 -0.15
CA GLN A 543 9.74 15.15 -0.38
C GLN A 543 9.58 16.68 -0.25
N LEU A 544 8.36 17.19 0.00
CA LEU A 544 8.08 18.62 0.08
C LEU A 544 8.55 19.20 1.42
N ARG A 545 9.27 20.34 1.42
CA ARG A 545 9.82 20.98 2.64
C ARG A 545 8.83 21.11 3.80
N GLY A 546 7.58 21.50 3.50
CA GLY A 546 6.53 21.71 4.50
C GLY A 546 5.94 20.43 5.11
N TYR A 547 6.19 19.27 4.49
CA TYR A 547 5.48 18.01 4.79
C TYR A 547 6.38 16.78 4.94
N ARG A 548 7.59 16.78 4.38
CA ARG A 548 8.52 15.65 4.43
C ARG A 548 8.80 15.20 5.87
N THR A 549 8.84 13.89 6.06
CA THR A 549 9.07 13.19 7.33
C THR A 549 10.28 12.25 7.26
N GLY A 550 11.07 12.34 6.17
CA GLY A 550 12.28 11.54 5.97
C GLY A 550 12.04 10.19 5.32
N GLY A 551 10.92 10.03 4.62
CA GLY A 551 10.54 8.79 4.00
C GLY A 551 9.70 7.90 4.90
N THR A 552 8.62 7.36 4.33
CA THR A 552 7.69 6.46 5.01
C THR A 552 7.90 5.01 4.55
N VAL A 553 7.81 4.06 5.50
CA VAL A 553 7.80 2.63 5.16
C VAL A 553 6.35 2.21 4.96
N HIS A 554 5.96 1.96 3.71
CA HIS A 554 4.62 1.51 3.35
C HIS A 554 4.56 -0.01 3.27
N ILE A 555 3.54 -0.60 3.89
CA ILE A 555 3.28 -2.05 3.87
C ILE A 555 1.89 -2.27 3.32
N VAL A 556 1.79 -2.84 2.12
CA VAL A 556 0.51 -3.22 1.53
C VAL A 556 0.23 -4.69 1.86
N ILE A 557 -0.81 -4.95 2.66
CA ILE A 557 -1.27 -6.31 2.96
C ILE A 557 -2.13 -6.80 1.79
N ASN A 558 -1.46 -7.26 0.74
CA ASN A 558 -2.07 -7.65 -0.52
C ASN A 558 -2.60 -9.09 -0.47
N ASN A 559 -3.82 -9.25 0.05
CA ASN A 559 -4.53 -10.54 0.03
C ASN A 559 -5.18 -10.88 -1.31
N GLN A 560 -4.96 -10.06 -2.34
CA GLN A 560 -5.48 -10.27 -3.68
C GLN A 560 -7.02 -10.19 -3.76
N VAL A 561 -7.69 -9.54 -2.79
CA VAL A 561 -9.15 -9.39 -2.79
C VAL A 561 -9.66 -8.17 -2.01
N GLY A 562 -10.37 -7.28 -2.70
CA GLY A 562 -11.06 -6.13 -2.12
C GLY A 562 -12.49 -6.46 -1.69
N PHE A 563 -12.69 -6.94 -0.47
CA PHE A 563 -13.97 -7.50 0.00
C PHE A 563 -14.43 -8.68 -0.89
N THR A 564 -15.22 -8.40 -1.94
CA THR A 564 -15.70 -9.37 -2.95
C THR A 564 -15.05 -9.15 -4.32
N ALA A 565 -14.46 -7.96 -4.56
CA ALA A 565 -13.89 -7.58 -5.84
C ALA A 565 -12.52 -8.23 -6.03
N ALA A 566 -12.33 -8.87 -7.18
CA ALA A 566 -11.03 -9.38 -7.61
C ALA A 566 -10.10 -8.23 -8.03
N PRO A 567 -8.77 -8.46 -8.09
CA PRO A 567 -7.78 -7.48 -8.51
C PRO A 567 -8.09 -6.79 -9.85
N GLU A 568 -8.57 -7.55 -10.83
CA GLU A 568 -8.89 -7.08 -12.19
C GLU A 568 -10.06 -6.08 -12.21
N SER A 569 -10.88 -6.07 -11.16
CA SER A 569 -11.97 -5.10 -10.97
C SER A 569 -11.59 -3.94 -10.06
N SER A 570 -10.43 -4.02 -9.39
CA SER A 570 -10.00 -3.04 -8.38
C SER A 570 -8.97 -2.05 -8.92
N ARG A 571 -8.22 -2.40 -9.97
CA ARG A 571 -7.17 -1.56 -10.56
C ARG A 571 -6.98 -1.79 -12.06
N SER A 572 -6.31 -0.84 -12.72
CA SER A 572 -5.95 -0.92 -14.15
C SER A 572 -4.45 -1.15 -14.39
N SER A 573 -3.70 -1.42 -13.32
CA SER A 573 -2.25 -1.65 -13.32
C SER A 573 -1.93 -3.09 -12.89
N MET A 574 -0.68 -3.53 -13.09
CA MET A 574 -0.28 -4.90 -12.74
C MET A 574 -0.29 -5.08 -11.22
N TYR A 575 0.34 -4.16 -10.50
CA TYR A 575 0.46 -4.19 -9.06
C TYR A 575 -0.44 -3.14 -8.41
N ALA A 576 -0.93 -3.45 -7.21
CA ALA A 576 -1.64 -2.47 -6.39
C ALA A 576 -0.76 -1.27 -6.02
N THR A 577 0.55 -1.48 -5.98
CA THR A 577 1.57 -0.52 -5.55
C THR A 577 2.10 0.39 -6.64
N ASP A 578 1.62 0.27 -7.88
CA ASP A 578 2.15 1.03 -9.03
C ASP A 578 2.03 2.56 -8.86
N VAL A 579 1.11 3.05 -8.01
CA VAL A 579 0.99 4.47 -7.65
C VAL A 579 2.28 5.02 -7.01
N ALA A 580 3.05 4.20 -6.30
CA ALA A 580 4.30 4.61 -5.63
C ALA A 580 5.43 4.95 -6.61
N ARG A 581 5.33 4.50 -7.87
CA ARG A 581 6.29 4.90 -8.91
C ARG A 581 6.22 6.39 -9.23
N MET A 582 5.12 7.06 -8.90
CA MET A 582 4.96 8.52 -9.05
C MET A 582 6.10 9.30 -8.39
N ILE A 583 6.57 8.85 -7.23
CA ILE A 583 7.66 9.48 -6.47
C ILE A 583 8.99 8.72 -6.62
N GLU A 584 9.05 7.78 -7.56
CA GLU A 584 10.19 6.90 -7.77
C GLU A 584 10.60 6.14 -6.50
N ALA A 585 9.63 5.67 -5.70
CA ALA A 585 9.93 4.81 -4.55
C ALA A 585 10.30 3.39 -5.05
N PRO A 586 11.28 2.70 -4.44
CA PRO A 586 11.49 1.28 -4.69
C PRO A 586 10.32 0.46 -4.12
N ILE A 587 9.95 -0.59 -4.85
CA ILE A 587 8.84 -1.48 -4.50
C ILE A 587 9.37 -2.91 -4.38
N PHE A 588 9.08 -3.56 -3.26
CA PHE A 588 9.47 -4.93 -2.97
C PHE A 588 8.22 -5.81 -2.84
N HIS A 589 7.96 -6.64 -3.84
CA HIS A 589 6.90 -7.65 -3.80
C HIS A 589 7.43 -8.90 -3.13
N VAL A 590 6.86 -9.29 -2.00
CA VAL A 590 7.36 -10.42 -1.22
C VAL A 590 6.25 -11.41 -0.91
N ASN A 591 6.59 -12.70 -1.06
CA ASN A 591 5.68 -13.80 -0.76
C ASN A 591 5.42 -13.91 0.74
N GLY A 592 4.16 -13.77 1.15
CA GLY A 592 3.75 -13.86 2.55
C GLY A 592 3.98 -15.22 3.20
N ASP A 593 4.18 -16.30 2.44
CA ASP A 593 4.54 -17.63 2.97
C ASP A 593 6.05 -17.80 3.23
N ASP A 594 6.90 -16.85 2.82
CA ASP A 594 8.35 -16.85 3.04
C ASP A 594 8.76 -15.76 4.05
N PRO A 595 8.63 -16.03 5.36
CA PRO A 595 8.86 -15.00 6.37
C PRO A 595 10.35 -14.59 6.50
N GLU A 596 11.30 -15.44 6.08
CA GLU A 596 12.73 -15.05 6.00
C GLU A 596 12.94 -14.00 4.90
N ALA A 597 12.27 -14.13 3.75
CA ALA A 597 12.28 -13.11 2.72
C ALA A 597 11.59 -11.82 3.17
N VAL A 598 10.47 -11.92 3.88
CA VAL A 598 9.74 -10.77 4.43
C VAL A 598 10.61 -9.96 5.38
N VAL A 599 11.27 -10.61 6.35
CA VAL A 599 12.17 -9.91 7.30
C VAL A 599 13.37 -9.28 6.60
N ARG A 600 13.97 -9.98 5.62
CA ARG A 600 15.06 -9.41 4.81
C ARG A 600 14.63 -8.15 4.05
N VAL A 601 13.44 -8.17 3.45
CA VAL A 601 12.88 -7.01 2.74
C VAL A 601 12.54 -5.87 3.71
N ALA A 602 12.03 -6.17 4.90
CA ALA A 602 11.76 -5.19 5.94
C ALA A 602 13.02 -4.41 6.34
N ARG A 603 14.13 -5.12 6.61
CA ARG A 603 15.43 -4.50 6.91
C ARG A 603 15.95 -3.68 5.73
N LEU A 604 15.89 -4.22 4.52
CA LEU A 604 16.33 -3.51 3.31
C LEU A 604 15.52 -2.21 3.08
N ALA A 605 14.22 -2.24 3.34
CA ALA A 605 13.35 -1.08 3.22
C ALA A 605 13.73 -0.01 4.25
N PHE A 606 13.90 -0.39 5.52
CA PHE A 606 14.36 0.51 6.56
C PHE A 606 15.73 1.12 6.23
N GLU A 607 16.70 0.31 5.82
CA GLU A 607 18.03 0.79 5.40
C GLU A 607 17.94 1.77 4.23
N PHE A 608 17.07 1.53 3.24
CA PHE A 608 16.87 2.44 2.11
C PHE A 608 16.31 3.79 2.58
N ARG A 609 15.29 3.75 3.44
CA ARG A 609 14.69 4.94 4.04
C ARG A 609 15.76 5.75 4.77
N GLN A 610 16.57 5.12 5.62
CA GLN A 610 17.65 5.78 6.35
C GLN A 610 18.73 6.36 5.42
N ALA A 611 19.08 5.66 4.34
CA ALA A 611 20.12 6.10 3.43
C ALA A 611 19.71 7.30 2.56
N PHE A 612 18.43 7.40 2.19
CA PHE A 612 17.97 8.36 1.18
C PHE A 612 16.85 9.30 1.64
N ASN A 613 16.34 9.14 2.85
CA ASN A 613 15.21 9.91 3.40
C ASN A 613 13.98 9.91 2.47
N LYS A 614 13.68 8.74 1.91
CA LYS A 614 12.69 8.54 0.85
C LYS A 614 11.81 7.33 1.13
N ASP A 615 10.55 7.45 0.74
CA ASP A 615 9.56 6.39 0.88
C ASP A 615 9.99 5.09 0.21
N VAL A 616 9.53 3.98 0.78
CA VAL A 616 9.75 2.62 0.29
C VAL A 616 8.47 1.81 0.48
N VAL A 617 8.15 0.96 -0.50
CA VAL A 617 6.91 0.17 -0.47
C VAL A 617 7.22 -1.32 -0.43
N ILE A 618 6.60 -2.01 0.52
CA ILE A 618 6.61 -3.47 0.63
C ILE A 618 5.21 -3.97 0.26
N ASP A 619 5.10 -4.67 -0.86
CA ASP A 619 3.90 -5.37 -1.29
C ASP A 619 3.94 -6.80 -0.74
N LEU A 620 3.33 -7.01 0.43
CA LEU A 620 3.24 -8.32 1.07
C LEU A 620 2.10 -9.12 0.44
N ILE A 621 2.44 -9.92 -0.57
CA ILE A 621 1.47 -10.73 -1.31
C ILE A 621 1.10 -11.96 -0.48
N CYS A 622 -0.13 -11.98 -0.01
CA CYS A 622 -0.66 -12.94 0.93
C CYS A 622 -2.06 -13.42 0.48
N TYR A 623 -2.84 -13.99 1.39
CA TYR A 623 -4.24 -14.32 1.15
C TYR A 623 -5.10 -13.96 2.36
N ARG A 624 -6.42 -14.05 2.23
CA ARG A 624 -7.37 -13.88 3.34
C ARG A 624 -8.04 -15.21 3.63
N ARG A 625 -7.66 -15.87 4.74
CA ARG A 625 -8.17 -17.20 5.11
C ARG A 625 -9.70 -17.25 5.22
N ARG A 626 -10.31 -16.20 5.75
CA ARG A 626 -11.76 -16.08 6.01
C ARG A 626 -12.43 -15.09 5.06
N GLY A 627 -13.74 -14.92 5.21
CA GLY A 627 -14.50 -13.84 4.56
C GLY A 627 -14.00 -12.44 4.95
N HIS A 628 -14.56 -11.39 4.36
CA HIS A 628 -14.14 -10.01 4.67
C HIS A 628 -14.36 -9.67 6.15
N ASN A 629 -15.44 -10.22 6.70
CA ASN A 629 -15.70 -10.29 8.13
C ASN A 629 -16.10 -11.71 8.51
N GLU A 630 -16.20 -11.98 9.80
CA GLU A 630 -16.38 -13.31 10.37
C GLU A 630 -17.73 -13.96 10.03
N SER A 631 -18.71 -13.18 9.56
CA SER A 631 -20.03 -13.67 9.11
C SER A 631 -20.16 -13.82 7.60
N ASP A 632 -19.17 -13.37 6.83
CA ASP A 632 -19.19 -13.37 5.38
C ASP A 632 -18.75 -14.71 4.79
N ASN A 633 -19.40 -15.15 3.71
CA ASN A 633 -19.03 -16.36 2.97
C ASN A 633 -18.42 -15.98 1.61
N PRO A 634 -17.09 -16.00 1.49
CA PRO A 634 -16.42 -15.51 0.30
C PRO A 634 -16.49 -16.47 -0.89
N ALA A 635 -16.81 -17.76 -0.68
CA ALA A 635 -16.96 -18.75 -1.74
C ALA A 635 -18.11 -18.41 -2.71
N PHE A 636 -19.05 -17.53 -2.32
CA PHE A 636 -20.10 -17.04 -3.20
C PHE A 636 -19.59 -16.18 -4.36
N THR A 637 -18.42 -15.54 -4.20
CA THR A 637 -17.86 -14.64 -5.21
C THR A 637 -16.48 -15.10 -5.70
N GLN A 638 -15.70 -15.79 -4.87
CA GLN A 638 -14.35 -16.25 -5.17
C GLN A 638 -14.16 -17.77 -4.92
N PRO A 639 -14.98 -18.66 -5.49
CA PRO A 639 -14.98 -20.09 -5.14
C PRO A 639 -13.63 -20.78 -5.39
N LEU A 640 -13.01 -20.57 -6.56
CA LEU A 640 -11.76 -21.23 -6.93
C LEU A 640 -10.58 -20.80 -6.04
N MET A 641 -10.53 -19.51 -5.68
CA MET A 641 -9.52 -18.99 -4.76
C MET A 641 -9.66 -19.63 -3.37
N TYR A 642 -10.89 -19.74 -2.87
CA TYR A 642 -11.12 -20.33 -1.55
C TYR A 642 -10.96 -21.85 -1.53
N ASP A 643 -11.22 -22.56 -2.63
CA ASP A 643 -10.85 -23.99 -2.78
C ASP A 643 -9.33 -24.23 -2.64
N LEU A 644 -8.51 -23.26 -3.11
CA LEU A 644 -7.06 -23.30 -2.94
C LEU A 644 -6.66 -22.98 -1.49
N ILE A 645 -7.27 -21.93 -0.92
CA ILE A 645 -7.05 -21.53 0.48
C ILE A 645 -7.38 -22.69 1.42
N ASP A 646 -8.51 -23.38 1.26
CA ASP A 646 -8.93 -24.47 2.15
C ASP A 646 -7.94 -25.65 2.18
N LYS A 647 -7.22 -25.89 1.08
CA LYS A 647 -6.16 -26.90 0.99
C LYS A 647 -4.81 -26.43 1.54
N LYS A 648 -4.69 -25.15 1.85
CA LYS A 648 -3.44 -24.49 2.22
C LYS A 648 -3.20 -24.55 3.73
N ARG A 649 -2.03 -25.02 4.14
CA ARG A 649 -1.55 -24.96 5.53
C ARG A 649 -1.23 -23.52 5.93
N SER A 650 -1.25 -23.19 7.22
CA SER A 650 -0.91 -21.84 7.69
C SER A 650 0.58 -21.52 7.48
N VAL A 651 0.90 -20.22 7.44
CA VAL A 651 2.27 -19.71 7.27
C VAL A 651 3.20 -20.30 8.33
N ARG A 652 2.78 -20.28 9.61
CA ARG A 652 3.53 -20.85 10.74
C ARG A 652 3.87 -22.31 10.51
N LYS A 653 2.89 -23.12 10.08
CA LYS A 653 3.10 -24.55 9.83
C LYS A 653 4.04 -24.79 8.66
N LEU A 654 3.90 -24.03 7.57
CA LEU A 654 4.79 -24.11 6.41
C LEU A 654 6.23 -23.77 6.78
N TYR A 655 6.43 -22.71 7.56
CA TYR A 655 7.76 -22.30 8.00
C TYR A 655 8.41 -23.33 8.94
N THR A 656 7.65 -23.87 9.90
CA THR A 656 8.11 -24.94 10.80
C THR A 656 8.58 -26.17 10.01
N GLU A 657 7.77 -26.63 9.05
CA GLU A 657 8.13 -27.78 8.20
C GLU A 657 9.35 -27.49 7.32
N SER A 658 9.51 -26.26 6.84
CA SER A 658 10.68 -25.84 6.06
C SER A 658 11.96 -25.86 6.91
N LEU A 659 11.92 -25.38 8.16
CA LEU A 659 13.06 -25.43 9.07
C LEU A 659 13.47 -26.89 9.38
N ILE A 660 12.51 -27.77 9.65
CA ILE A 660 12.78 -29.20 9.87
C ILE A 660 13.37 -29.84 8.60
N GLY A 661 12.75 -29.60 7.45
CA GLY A 661 13.18 -30.18 6.17
C GLY A 661 14.58 -29.73 5.73
N ARG A 662 15.00 -28.52 6.11
CA ARG A 662 16.35 -27.99 5.91
C ARG A 662 17.36 -28.49 6.96
N GLY A 663 16.89 -29.05 8.07
CA GLY A 663 17.73 -29.43 9.21
C GLY A 663 18.14 -28.25 10.08
N ASP A 664 17.39 -27.14 10.03
CA ASP A 664 17.66 -25.92 10.78
C ASP A 664 17.21 -26.00 12.24
N ILE A 665 16.17 -26.80 12.49
CA ILE A 665 15.67 -27.18 13.81
C ILE A 665 15.41 -28.69 13.86
N THR A 666 15.46 -29.27 15.05
CA THR A 666 15.11 -30.68 15.28
C THR A 666 13.60 -30.89 15.39
N LEU A 667 13.15 -32.14 15.34
CA LEU A 667 11.75 -32.49 15.61
C LEU A 667 11.34 -32.13 17.04
N GLU A 668 12.23 -32.33 18.01
CA GLU A 668 12.00 -31.98 19.42
C GLU A 668 11.84 -30.47 19.60
N GLU A 669 12.66 -29.65 18.93
CA GLU A 669 12.52 -28.19 18.94
C GLU A 669 11.22 -27.72 18.27
N ALA A 670 10.77 -28.43 17.23
CA ALA A 670 9.47 -28.15 16.60
C ALA A 670 8.28 -28.50 17.52
N GLU A 671 8.40 -29.58 18.32
CA GLU A 671 7.43 -29.91 19.36
C GLU A 671 7.43 -28.85 20.47
N GLN A 672 8.60 -28.37 20.90
CA GLN A 672 8.70 -27.25 21.85
C GLN A 672 8.05 -25.98 21.28
N ALA A 673 8.28 -25.65 20.01
CA ALA A 673 7.62 -24.51 19.36
C ALA A 673 6.09 -24.65 19.31
N LEU A 674 5.57 -25.88 19.24
CA LEU A 674 4.14 -26.17 19.34
C LEU A 674 3.62 -26.02 20.78
N GLN A 675 4.40 -26.46 21.78
CA GLN A 675 4.08 -26.24 23.19
C GLN A 675 4.10 -24.75 23.54
N ASP A 676 5.07 -23.98 23.04
CA ASP A 676 5.13 -22.52 23.22
C ASP A 676 3.87 -21.86 22.65
N TYR A 677 3.40 -22.30 21.47
CA TYR A 677 2.14 -21.85 20.88
C TYR A 677 0.93 -22.15 21.79
N GLN A 678 0.85 -23.36 22.35
CA GLN A 678 -0.20 -23.74 23.30
C GLN A 678 -0.12 -22.94 24.60
N GLY A 679 1.08 -22.73 25.15
CA GLY A 679 1.33 -21.92 26.34
C GLY A 679 0.94 -20.45 26.15
N GLN A 680 1.18 -19.87 24.96
CA GLN A 680 0.69 -18.53 24.63
C GLN A 680 -0.84 -18.46 24.65
N LEU A 681 -1.52 -19.46 24.07
CA LEU A 681 -2.99 -19.56 24.13
C LEU A 681 -3.51 -19.64 25.57
N GLU A 682 -2.87 -20.45 26.42
CA GLU A 682 -3.24 -20.60 27.84
C GLU A 682 -2.97 -19.33 28.65
N LYS A 683 -1.85 -18.65 28.39
CA LYS A 683 -1.52 -17.36 29.02
C LYS A 683 -2.57 -16.30 28.69
N VAL A 684 -2.91 -16.15 27.41
CA VAL A 684 -3.99 -15.26 26.95
C VAL A 684 -5.31 -15.59 27.67
N PHE A 685 -5.64 -16.89 27.79
CA PHE A 685 -6.86 -17.32 28.47
C PHE A 685 -6.87 -16.97 29.98
N THR A 686 -5.73 -17.14 30.65
CA THR A 686 -5.58 -16.89 32.09
C THR A 686 -5.68 -15.40 32.41
N GLU A 687 -4.93 -14.56 31.69
CA GLU A 687 -4.95 -13.11 31.88
C GLU A 687 -6.35 -12.51 31.68
N VAL A 688 -7.11 -13.02 30.70
CA VAL A 688 -8.50 -12.61 30.48
C VAL A 688 -9.37 -12.93 31.68
N ARG A 689 -9.30 -14.18 32.16
CA ARG A 689 -10.13 -14.65 33.27
C ARG A 689 -9.90 -13.83 34.54
N GLU A 690 -8.64 -13.50 34.83
CA GLU A 690 -8.26 -12.67 35.98
C GLU A 690 -8.70 -11.22 35.80
N ALA A 691 -8.54 -10.65 34.60
CA ALA A 691 -8.91 -9.27 34.31
C ALA A 691 -10.42 -8.99 34.38
N THR A 692 -11.25 -10.01 34.14
CA THR A 692 -12.72 -9.94 34.29
C THR A 692 -13.20 -10.03 35.76
N ALA A 693 -12.33 -10.37 36.71
CA ALA A 693 -12.69 -10.58 38.12
C ALA A 693 -12.61 -9.31 38.99
N GLN A 694 -12.02 -8.20 38.51
CA GLN A 694 -11.88 -6.96 39.27
C GLN A 694 -12.78 -5.83 38.74
N PRO A 695 -13.62 -5.20 39.58
CA PRO A 695 -14.37 -4.01 39.20
C PRO A 695 -13.44 -2.82 38.98
N ALA A 696 -13.73 -2.00 37.97
CA ALA A 696 -13.00 -0.76 37.71
C ALA A 696 -13.22 0.24 38.85
N VAL A 697 -12.13 0.82 39.36
CA VAL A 697 -12.17 1.89 40.36
C VAL A 697 -12.48 3.21 39.63
N PRO A 698 -13.55 3.94 40.00
CA PRO A 698 -13.80 5.25 39.43
C PRO A 698 -12.77 6.25 39.95
N ALA A 699 -12.01 6.86 39.04
CA ALA A 699 -11.22 8.05 39.34
C ALA A 699 -12.08 9.30 39.12
N SER A 700 -12.04 10.23 40.08
CA SER A 700 -12.72 11.52 40.00
C SER A 700 -12.22 12.35 38.82
N ALA A 701 -13.14 12.90 38.02
CA ALA A 701 -12.82 13.91 37.02
C ALA A 701 -12.69 15.28 37.72
N ASP A 702 -11.59 15.98 37.46
CA ASP A 702 -11.44 17.37 37.91
C ASP A 702 -12.47 18.26 37.18
N PRO A 703 -13.03 19.27 37.86
CA PRO A 703 -13.96 20.20 37.24
C PRO A 703 -13.24 21.03 36.16
N GLN A 704 -13.54 20.77 34.89
CA GLN A 704 -13.09 21.61 33.77
C GLN A 704 -13.84 22.95 33.75
N ALA A 705 -13.14 24.02 33.34
CA ALA A 705 -13.77 25.31 33.06
C ALA A 705 -14.86 25.17 31.98
N GLY A 706 -15.96 25.91 32.10
CA GLY A 706 -17.01 25.90 31.09
C GLY A 706 -16.49 26.32 29.71
N PHE A 707 -16.94 25.64 28.66
CA PHE A 707 -16.64 26.01 27.27
C PHE A 707 -17.82 26.79 26.67
N PRO A 708 -17.59 27.92 25.97
CA PRO A 708 -16.29 28.59 25.73
C PRO A 708 -15.74 29.34 26.96
N ALA A 709 -14.42 29.33 27.16
CA ALA A 709 -13.76 30.08 28.23
C ALA A 709 -13.53 31.56 27.83
N GLU A 710 -13.65 32.48 28.80
CA GLU A 710 -13.16 33.86 28.63
C GLU A 710 -11.65 33.91 28.90
N VAL A 711 -10.88 34.43 27.94
CA VAL A 711 -9.42 34.54 28.06
C VAL A 711 -8.97 35.95 27.70
N ASP A 712 -7.93 36.44 28.37
CA ASP A 712 -7.29 37.69 27.98
C ASP A 712 -6.44 37.46 26.73
N THR A 713 -6.56 38.38 25.78
CA THR A 713 -5.93 38.28 24.45
C THR A 713 -5.37 39.62 23.99
N ALA A 714 -5.42 40.66 24.83
CA ALA A 714 -4.78 41.92 24.53
C ALA A 714 -3.25 41.80 24.48
N ILE A 715 -2.58 42.72 23.79
CA ILE A 715 -1.12 42.81 23.74
C ILE A 715 -0.64 44.20 24.11
N SER A 716 0.61 44.34 24.53
CA SER A 716 1.14 45.67 24.87
C SER A 716 1.38 46.53 23.62
N ALA A 717 1.42 47.85 23.80
CA ALA A 717 1.72 48.78 22.70
C ALA A 717 3.15 48.56 22.15
N GLU A 718 4.08 48.14 22.99
CA GLU A 718 5.45 47.78 22.61
C GLU A 718 5.47 46.57 21.67
N VAL A 719 4.64 45.55 21.94
CA VAL A 719 4.51 44.37 21.08
C VAL A 719 3.94 44.77 19.72
N VAL A 720 2.90 45.61 19.70
CA VAL A 720 2.32 46.13 18.44
C VAL A 720 3.39 46.85 17.62
N LYS A 721 4.15 47.76 18.26
CA LYS A 721 5.20 48.54 17.62
C LYS A 721 6.30 47.64 17.05
N ARG A 722 6.80 46.67 17.82
CA ARG A 722 7.85 45.74 17.40
C ARG A 722 7.45 44.94 16.16
N ILE A 723 6.21 44.46 16.11
CA ILE A 723 5.69 43.72 14.95
C ILE A 723 5.52 44.66 13.75
N ALA A 724 5.05 45.89 13.95
CA ALA A 724 4.92 46.87 12.87
C ALA A 724 6.28 47.24 12.26
N GLU A 725 7.31 47.44 13.09
CA GLU A 725 8.69 47.72 12.67
C GLU A 725 9.26 46.59 11.82
N SER A 726 8.96 45.32 12.13
CA SER A 726 9.41 44.17 11.32
C SER A 726 8.98 44.25 9.85
N GLN A 727 7.88 44.95 9.55
CA GLN A 727 7.37 45.06 8.18
C GLN A 727 8.19 46.01 7.31
N VAL A 728 8.95 46.93 7.92
CA VAL A 728 9.72 47.98 7.22
C VAL A 728 11.22 47.89 7.49
N ASN A 729 11.64 47.29 8.60
CA ASN A 729 13.03 47.03 8.94
C ASN A 729 13.51 45.75 8.27
N LEU A 730 13.80 45.86 6.97
CA LEU A 730 14.33 44.77 6.15
C LEU A 730 15.86 44.86 6.09
N PRO A 731 16.56 43.73 5.88
CA PRO A 731 18.01 43.74 5.74
C PRO A 731 18.47 44.65 4.60
N GLU A 732 19.60 45.35 4.76
CA GLU A 732 20.11 46.29 3.75
C GLU A 732 20.35 45.65 2.37
N HIS A 733 20.65 44.35 2.34
CA HIS A 733 20.89 43.59 1.13
C HIS A 733 19.60 43.06 0.46
N PHE A 734 18.43 43.24 1.08
CA PHE A 734 17.17 42.69 0.59
C PHE A 734 16.42 43.68 -0.29
N THR A 735 16.21 43.34 -1.56
CA THR A 735 15.54 44.18 -2.55
C THR A 735 14.07 43.82 -2.69
N VAL A 736 13.19 44.60 -2.05
CA VAL A 736 11.73 44.43 -2.15
C VAL A 736 11.21 44.77 -3.54
N HIS A 737 10.24 44.00 -4.04
CA HIS A 737 9.53 44.36 -5.27
C HIS A 737 8.89 45.78 -5.17
N PRO A 738 9.08 46.68 -6.16
CA PRO A 738 8.65 48.09 -6.07
C PRO A 738 7.14 48.31 -5.81
N ARG A 739 6.28 47.40 -6.30
CA ARG A 739 4.82 47.45 -6.04
C ARG A 739 4.40 46.92 -4.66
N LEU A 740 5.29 46.22 -3.96
CA LEU A 740 5.05 45.66 -2.63
C LEU A 740 5.52 46.62 -1.53
N LEU A 741 6.62 47.35 -1.75
CA LEU A 741 7.17 48.30 -0.77
C LEU A 741 6.13 49.30 -0.21
N PRO A 742 5.26 49.95 -1.03
CA PRO A 742 4.21 50.83 -0.50
C PRO A 742 3.13 50.11 0.31
N GLN A 743 2.96 48.81 0.15
CA GLN A 743 2.03 48.03 0.98
C GLN A 743 2.64 47.75 2.36
N LEU A 744 3.94 47.42 2.41
CA LEU A 744 4.67 47.21 3.65
C LEU A 744 4.79 48.50 4.48
N GLN A 745 5.14 49.62 3.84
CA GLN A 745 5.19 50.93 4.51
C GLN A 745 3.82 51.34 5.09
N ARG A 746 2.74 51.05 4.37
CA ARG A 746 1.38 51.31 4.87
C ARG A 746 1.02 50.46 6.09
N ARG A 747 1.54 49.23 6.22
CA ARG A 747 1.27 48.40 7.41
C ARG A 747 1.82 49.02 8.68
N ALA A 748 3.02 49.60 8.62
CA ALA A 748 3.59 50.31 9.76
C ALA A 748 2.77 51.57 10.08
N ALA A 749 2.42 52.37 9.07
CA ALA A 749 1.61 53.58 9.25
C ALA A 749 0.20 53.31 9.80
N MET A 750 -0.44 52.18 9.44
CA MET A 750 -1.78 51.81 9.91
C MET A 750 -1.90 51.76 11.43
N VAL A 751 -0.81 51.41 12.13
CA VAL A 751 -0.76 51.34 13.60
C VAL A 751 -0.82 52.73 14.21
N GLU A 752 -0.15 53.71 13.62
CA GLU A 752 -0.16 55.10 14.08
C GLU A 752 -1.49 55.80 13.72
N ASP A 753 -1.99 55.54 12.51
CA ASP A 753 -3.24 56.13 12.01
C ASP A 753 -4.51 55.51 12.60
N GLY A 754 -4.40 54.40 13.33
CA GLY A 754 -5.55 53.64 13.86
C GLY A 754 -6.44 53.07 12.75
N THR A 755 -5.84 52.61 11.65
CA THR A 755 -6.54 52.10 10.45
C THR A 755 -6.13 50.66 10.09
N ILE A 756 -5.82 49.85 11.10
CA ILE A 756 -5.32 48.47 10.95
C ILE A 756 -6.30 47.62 10.15
N ASP A 757 -5.83 47.07 9.04
CA ASP A 757 -6.58 46.17 8.17
C ASP A 757 -6.48 44.69 8.61
N TRP A 758 -7.17 43.81 7.89
CA TRP A 758 -7.22 42.38 8.22
C TRP A 758 -5.85 41.70 8.17
N GLY A 759 -5.02 42.04 7.17
CA GLY A 759 -3.70 41.43 7.00
C GLY A 759 -2.73 41.85 8.09
N MET A 760 -2.77 43.13 8.50
CA MET A 760 -1.97 43.61 9.62
C MET A 760 -2.50 43.07 10.96
N GLY A 761 -3.82 42.96 11.14
CA GLY A 761 -4.41 42.31 12.33
C GLY A 761 -4.00 40.84 12.50
N GLU A 762 -3.97 40.07 11.41
CA GLU A 762 -3.44 38.69 11.41
C GLU A 762 -1.94 38.66 11.74
N THR A 763 -1.16 39.58 11.16
CA THR A 763 0.29 39.70 11.39
C THR A 763 0.57 40.01 12.87
N LEU A 764 -0.23 40.88 13.50
CA LEU A 764 -0.14 41.17 14.93
C LEU A 764 -0.45 39.94 15.78
N ALA A 765 -1.44 39.13 15.40
CA ALA A 765 -1.81 37.92 16.15
C ALA A 765 -0.68 36.89 16.11
N ILE A 766 -0.16 36.61 14.90
CA ILE A 766 0.94 35.66 14.72
C ILE A 766 2.20 36.17 15.41
N GLY A 767 2.60 37.43 15.17
CA GLY A 767 3.83 38.00 15.75
C GLY A 767 3.80 38.02 17.28
N SER A 768 2.65 38.33 17.89
CA SER A 768 2.52 38.34 19.35
C SER A 768 2.60 36.94 19.96
N LEU A 769 1.98 35.94 19.33
CA LEU A 769 2.09 34.54 19.77
C LEU A 769 3.53 34.03 19.67
N LEU A 770 4.27 34.39 18.61
CA LEU A 770 5.69 34.01 18.49
C LEU A 770 6.54 34.63 19.60
N LEU A 771 6.31 35.90 19.95
CA LEU A 771 6.97 36.57 21.08
C LEU A 771 6.58 35.98 22.44
N GLU A 772 5.40 35.35 22.55
CA GLU A 772 4.96 34.60 23.74
C GLU A 772 5.54 33.18 23.81
N GLY A 773 6.34 32.76 22.83
CA GLY A 773 6.90 31.41 22.77
C GLY A 773 5.95 30.36 22.18
N THR A 774 4.82 30.76 21.59
CA THR A 774 3.89 29.86 20.89
C THR A 774 4.33 29.65 19.43
N PRO A 775 4.66 28.42 19.01
CA PRO A 775 4.93 28.14 17.60
C PRO A 775 3.69 28.34 16.74
N VAL A 776 3.88 28.90 15.54
CA VAL A 776 2.77 29.08 14.58
C VAL A 776 3.10 28.33 13.31
N ARG A 777 2.17 27.47 12.86
CA ARG A 777 2.23 26.79 11.57
C ARG A 777 1.06 27.24 10.70
N LEU A 778 1.36 27.77 9.51
CA LEU A 778 0.38 28.15 8.49
C LEU A 778 0.70 27.42 7.18
N SER A 779 -0.29 26.73 6.65
CA SER A 779 -0.14 25.88 5.46
C SER A 779 -1.40 25.96 4.62
N GLY A 780 -1.25 26.19 3.31
CA GLY A 780 -2.36 26.35 2.39
C GLY A 780 -1.89 26.81 1.02
N GLN A 781 -2.77 26.73 0.03
CA GLN A 781 -2.42 27.08 -1.35
C GLN A 781 -2.15 28.58 -1.45
N ASP A 782 -0.93 28.95 -1.86
CA ASP A 782 -0.45 30.34 -1.97
C ASP A 782 -0.47 31.13 -0.65
N SER A 783 -0.51 30.47 0.51
CA SER A 783 -0.69 31.11 1.81
C SER A 783 0.46 32.01 2.24
N ARG A 784 1.70 31.82 1.74
CA ARG A 784 2.85 32.71 2.05
C ARG A 784 2.59 34.14 1.61
N ARG A 785 2.05 34.31 0.40
CA ARG A 785 1.59 35.63 -0.11
C ARG A 785 0.17 35.95 0.37
N GLY A 786 -0.65 34.92 0.51
CA GLY A 786 -2.10 34.99 0.60
C GLY A 786 -2.73 35.05 -0.81
N THR A 787 -3.80 34.28 -1.00
CA THR A 787 -4.57 34.21 -2.26
C THR A 787 -4.89 35.59 -2.81
N PHE A 788 -5.31 36.50 -1.94
CA PHE A 788 -5.74 37.85 -2.31
C PHE A 788 -4.62 38.90 -2.26
N GLY A 789 -3.36 38.49 -2.05
CA GLY A 789 -2.21 39.41 -1.93
C GLY A 789 -2.31 40.30 -0.69
N GLN A 790 -2.80 39.74 0.41
CA GLN A 790 -3.05 40.46 1.65
C GLN A 790 -2.06 40.15 2.77
N ARG A 791 -1.36 39.00 2.71
CA ARG A 791 -0.58 38.47 3.85
C ARG A 791 0.90 38.78 3.75
N HIS A 792 1.54 38.48 2.62
CA HIS A 792 2.98 38.74 2.42
C HIS A 792 3.83 38.31 3.64
N ALA A 793 3.55 37.12 4.19
CA ALA A 793 4.27 36.57 5.33
C ALA A 793 5.72 36.24 4.95
N VAL A 794 5.94 35.83 3.70
CA VAL A 794 7.27 35.67 3.12
C VAL A 794 7.42 36.62 1.94
N LEU A 795 8.53 37.37 1.96
CA LEU A 795 8.98 38.27 0.91
C LEU A 795 9.98 37.53 0.04
N ILE A 796 9.94 37.79 -1.26
CA ILE A 796 10.91 37.26 -2.23
C ILE A 796 11.77 38.43 -2.69
N ASP A 797 13.09 38.28 -2.58
CA ASP A 797 14.04 39.24 -3.09
C ASP A 797 13.89 39.37 -4.61
N ARG A 798 13.78 40.60 -5.11
CA ARG A 798 13.55 40.86 -6.53
C ARG A 798 14.77 40.54 -7.41
N GLU A 799 15.97 40.64 -6.87
CA GLU A 799 17.23 40.44 -7.59
C GLU A 799 17.76 39.01 -7.44
N THR A 800 17.69 38.43 -6.24
CA THR A 800 18.26 37.11 -5.94
C THR A 800 17.25 35.97 -5.94
N GLY A 801 15.97 36.28 -5.68
CA GLY A 801 14.92 35.28 -5.47
C GLY A 801 14.92 34.62 -4.09
N GLU A 802 15.74 35.10 -3.15
CA GLU A 802 15.81 34.56 -1.79
C GLU A 802 14.55 34.89 -0.97
N ASP A 803 14.22 33.98 -0.05
CA ASP A 803 13.10 34.11 0.87
C ASP A 803 13.49 34.93 2.11
N TYR A 804 12.70 35.94 2.47
CA TYR A 804 12.78 36.63 3.76
C TYR A 804 11.43 36.64 4.47
N THR A 805 11.37 36.12 5.70
CA THR A 805 10.15 36.05 6.50
C THR A 805 10.26 37.02 7.69
N PRO A 806 9.64 38.22 7.64
CA PRO A 806 9.83 39.24 8.68
C PRO A 806 9.56 38.77 10.11
N LEU A 807 8.54 37.94 10.30
CA LEU A 807 8.16 37.44 11.63
C LEU A 807 9.12 36.38 12.21
N LEU A 808 10.16 35.96 11.49
CA LEU A 808 11.22 35.09 12.04
C LEU A 808 12.30 35.86 12.81
N TYR A 809 12.29 37.20 12.77
CA TYR A 809 13.36 38.05 13.30
C TYR A 809 12.81 39.14 14.25
N LEU A 810 11.74 38.84 14.99
CA LEU A 810 11.20 39.74 16.01
C LEU A 810 12.11 39.77 17.25
N SER A 811 12.54 38.62 17.78
CA SER A 811 13.46 38.49 18.91
C SER A 811 14.33 37.23 18.82
N ASP A 812 15.39 37.14 19.62
CA ASP A 812 16.27 35.94 19.64
C ASP A 812 15.62 34.74 20.34
N ASP A 813 14.66 35.00 21.24
CA ASP A 813 13.97 34.03 22.09
C ASP A 813 12.55 33.66 21.61
N GLN A 814 12.11 34.19 20.47
CA GLN A 814 10.78 33.90 19.94
C GLN A 814 10.62 32.43 19.51
N ALA A 815 9.37 31.98 19.45
CA ALA A 815 9.04 30.74 18.78
C ALA A 815 9.13 30.83 17.25
N ARG A 816 9.10 29.66 16.61
CA ARG A 816 9.29 29.53 15.16
C ARG A 816 7.98 29.73 14.40
N TYR A 817 8.06 30.48 13.30
CA TYR A 817 6.98 30.62 12.34
C TYR A 817 7.21 29.73 11.10
N ASN A 818 6.37 28.72 10.96
CA ASN A 818 6.41 27.76 9.88
C ASN A 818 5.30 28.07 8.87
N VAL A 819 5.60 28.85 7.84
CA VAL A 819 4.63 29.21 6.78
C VAL A 819 5.00 28.58 5.45
N TYR A 820 4.04 27.87 4.84
CA TYR A 820 4.25 27.10 3.62
C TYR A 820 3.15 27.36 2.60
N ASP A 821 3.55 27.38 1.32
CA ASP A 821 2.61 27.15 0.23
C ASP A 821 2.42 25.64 0.10
N SER A 822 1.18 25.17 0.23
CA SER A 822 0.88 23.75 0.11
C SER A 822 0.96 23.28 -1.34
N LEU A 823 1.10 21.97 -1.55
CA LEU A 823 0.69 21.36 -2.82
C LEU A 823 -0.81 21.60 -3.06
N LEU A 824 -1.24 21.40 -4.31
CA LEU A 824 -2.63 21.58 -4.72
C LEU A 824 -3.48 20.35 -4.32
N SER A 825 -3.67 20.21 -3.01
CA SER A 825 -4.47 19.17 -2.36
C SER A 825 -5.20 19.80 -1.17
N GLU A 826 -6.49 19.51 -1.04
CA GLU A 826 -7.23 19.83 0.18
C GLU A 826 -7.26 18.64 1.13
N TYR A 827 -7.46 17.43 0.61
CA TYR A 827 -7.70 16.23 1.41
C TYR A 827 -6.48 15.86 2.25
N ALA A 828 -5.35 15.58 1.60
CA ALA A 828 -4.14 15.22 2.34
C ALA A 828 -3.63 16.39 3.20
N VAL A 829 -3.66 17.63 2.72
CA VAL A 829 -3.12 18.78 3.48
C VAL A 829 -3.93 19.01 4.77
N MET A 830 -5.26 18.97 4.70
CA MET A 830 -6.07 19.13 5.91
C MET A 830 -5.88 17.97 6.89
N GLY A 831 -5.74 16.73 6.39
CA GLY A 831 -5.41 15.56 7.22
C GLY A 831 -4.07 15.72 7.94
N PHE A 832 -3.06 16.24 7.22
CA PHE A 832 -1.74 16.54 7.76
C PHE A 832 -1.80 17.59 8.87
N GLU A 833 -2.46 18.73 8.64
CA GLU A 833 -2.56 19.79 9.65
C GLU A 833 -3.36 19.34 10.88
N TYR A 834 -4.38 18.48 10.72
CA TYR A 834 -5.07 17.84 11.85
C TYR A 834 -4.13 16.94 12.67
N GLY A 835 -3.34 16.09 12.01
CA GLY A 835 -2.38 15.21 12.69
C GLY A 835 -1.28 16.00 13.41
N TYR A 836 -0.86 17.10 12.80
CA TYR A 836 0.12 18.01 13.40
C TYR A 836 -0.44 18.66 14.68
N SER A 837 -1.65 19.24 14.63
CA SER A 837 -2.27 19.89 15.79
C SER A 837 -2.69 18.94 16.91
N LEU A 838 -2.94 17.67 16.60
CA LEU A 838 -3.17 16.62 17.59
C LEU A 838 -1.94 16.43 18.49
N THR A 839 -0.74 16.52 17.91
CA THR A 839 0.53 16.25 18.61
C THR A 839 1.19 17.49 19.17
N ARG A 840 0.88 18.67 18.60
CA ARG A 840 1.40 19.98 19.00
C ARG A 840 0.28 20.87 19.56
N PRO A 841 -0.30 20.55 20.74
CA PRO A 841 -1.37 21.35 21.31
C PRO A 841 -0.94 22.75 21.76
N ASP A 842 0.36 22.96 21.95
CA ASP A 842 1.01 24.22 22.27
C ASP A 842 1.21 25.15 21.06
N ALA A 843 0.87 24.71 19.84
CA ALA A 843 1.07 25.48 18.61
C ALA A 843 -0.25 25.95 17.99
N LEU A 844 -0.24 27.15 17.39
CA LEU A 844 -1.31 27.59 16.50
C LEU A 844 -1.12 26.96 15.12
N VAL A 845 -1.95 25.98 14.79
CA VAL A 845 -1.90 25.26 13.50
C VAL A 845 -3.06 25.70 12.62
N MET A 846 -2.75 26.34 11.50
CA MET A 846 -3.72 26.91 10.58
C MET A 846 -3.61 26.27 9.19
N TRP A 847 -4.74 25.78 8.70
CA TRP A 847 -4.94 25.42 7.31
C TRP A 847 -5.77 26.48 6.60
N GLU A 848 -5.27 27.03 5.49
CA GLU A 848 -5.99 28.01 4.69
C GLU A 848 -6.39 27.44 3.33
N ALA A 849 -7.70 27.48 3.05
CA ALA A 849 -8.22 27.17 1.72
C ALA A 849 -7.98 28.35 0.78
N GLN A 850 -7.69 28.10 -0.51
CA GLN A 850 -7.60 29.17 -1.51
C GLN A 850 -8.93 29.95 -1.61
N PHE A 851 -10.03 29.20 -1.70
CA PHE A 851 -11.40 29.64 -1.45
C PHE A 851 -12.07 28.61 -0.55
N GLY A 852 -12.92 29.05 0.38
CA GLY A 852 -13.56 28.13 1.32
C GLY A 852 -14.45 27.08 0.65
N ASP A 853 -14.90 27.34 -0.58
CA ASP A 853 -15.67 26.42 -1.41
C ASP A 853 -14.94 25.08 -1.64
N PHE A 854 -13.60 25.10 -1.77
CA PHE A 854 -12.75 23.93 -2.08
C PHE A 854 -12.51 23.01 -0.88
N ALA A 855 -12.77 23.46 0.35
CA ALA A 855 -12.64 22.62 1.54
C ALA A 855 -13.52 21.37 1.51
N ASN A 856 -14.52 21.32 0.62
CA ASN A 856 -15.31 20.12 0.34
C ASN A 856 -14.49 18.95 -0.24
N GLY A 857 -13.31 19.19 -0.81
CA GLY A 857 -12.36 18.14 -1.22
C GLY A 857 -11.83 17.34 -0.02
N ALA A 858 -11.78 17.96 1.15
CA ALA A 858 -11.33 17.35 2.41
C ALA A 858 -12.48 16.89 3.32
N GLN A 859 -13.68 16.65 2.76
CA GLN A 859 -14.87 16.40 3.56
C GLN A 859 -14.71 15.22 4.54
N SER A 860 -14.00 14.15 4.14
CA SER A 860 -13.74 13.01 5.01
C SER A 860 -12.91 13.39 6.24
N VAL A 861 -11.97 14.32 6.15
CA VAL A 861 -11.21 14.82 7.32
C VAL A 861 -12.12 15.66 8.21
N ILE A 862 -12.96 16.51 7.61
CA ILE A 862 -13.92 17.35 8.34
C ILE A 862 -14.90 16.48 9.15
N ASP A 863 -15.50 15.49 8.50
CA ASP A 863 -16.55 14.65 9.08
C ASP A 863 -15.96 13.69 10.13
N GLU A 864 -14.90 12.96 9.76
CA GLU A 864 -14.45 11.81 10.55
C GLU A 864 -13.45 12.15 11.66
N TYR A 865 -12.71 13.24 11.50
CA TYR A 865 -11.68 13.69 12.43
C TYR A 865 -12.10 15.00 13.10
N ILE A 866 -12.13 16.11 12.36
CA ILE A 866 -12.31 17.46 12.93
C ILE A 866 -13.60 17.57 13.74
N SER A 867 -14.72 17.05 13.21
CA SER A 867 -16.01 17.19 13.89
C SER A 867 -16.30 16.11 14.95
N ALA A 868 -15.59 14.99 14.94
CA ALA A 868 -16.02 13.77 15.62
C ALA A 868 -14.94 13.08 16.50
N ALA A 869 -13.66 13.37 16.32
CA ALA A 869 -12.56 12.65 16.98
C ALA A 869 -12.63 12.69 18.51
N GLU A 870 -13.03 13.83 19.10
CA GLU A 870 -13.17 13.95 20.56
C GLU A 870 -14.24 13.01 21.09
N GLN A 871 -15.39 12.91 20.41
CA GLN A 871 -16.49 12.02 20.84
C GLN A 871 -16.21 10.55 20.53
N LYS A 872 -15.51 10.25 19.44
CA LYS A 872 -15.20 8.89 19.00
C LYS A 872 -14.03 8.28 19.78
N TRP A 873 -12.97 9.05 20.00
CA TRP A 873 -11.68 8.55 20.46
C TRP A 873 -11.09 9.32 21.66
N GLY A 874 -11.78 10.34 22.17
CA GLY A 874 -11.25 11.22 23.21
C GLY A 874 -10.08 12.10 22.75
N GLN A 875 -9.87 12.20 21.43
CA GLN A 875 -8.76 12.97 20.85
C GLN A 875 -9.17 14.42 20.62
N THR A 876 -8.38 15.35 21.16
CA THR A 876 -8.60 16.80 21.02
C THR A 876 -7.61 17.40 20.02
N SER A 877 -8.02 18.42 19.28
CA SER A 877 -7.23 19.02 18.20
C SER A 877 -7.61 20.48 18.03
N GLY A 878 -6.63 21.38 18.03
CA GLY A 878 -6.81 22.83 17.89
C GLY A 878 -6.66 23.36 16.46
N VAL A 879 -6.77 22.49 15.45
CA VAL A 879 -6.62 22.90 14.04
C VAL A 879 -7.58 24.03 13.69
N THR A 880 -7.04 25.07 13.05
CA THR A 880 -7.81 26.25 12.63
C THR A 880 -7.98 26.25 11.11
N LEU A 881 -9.23 26.19 10.64
CA LEU A 881 -9.58 26.26 9.22
C LEU A 881 -9.91 27.70 8.83
N LEU A 882 -9.09 28.29 7.96
CA LEU A 882 -9.32 29.61 7.38
C LEU A 882 -10.00 29.45 6.01
N LEU A 883 -11.28 29.82 5.92
CA LEU A 883 -12.14 29.53 4.78
C LEU A 883 -12.66 30.82 4.13
N PRO A 884 -12.03 31.32 3.06
CA PRO A 884 -12.49 32.53 2.39
C PRO A 884 -13.94 32.42 1.92
N HIS A 885 -14.81 33.29 2.43
CA HIS A 885 -16.24 33.29 2.22
C HIS A 885 -16.74 34.69 1.89
N GLY A 886 -17.65 34.81 0.92
CA GLY A 886 -18.30 36.08 0.61
C GLY A 886 -18.96 36.11 -0.77
N TYR A 887 -20.20 36.61 -0.81
CA TYR A 887 -20.97 36.74 -2.05
C TYR A 887 -20.61 38.01 -2.82
N GLU A 888 -19.62 37.89 -3.72
CA GLU A 888 -19.02 39.03 -4.41
C GLU A 888 -19.19 38.98 -5.94
N GLY A 889 -20.02 38.06 -6.43
CA GLY A 889 -20.31 37.92 -7.86
C GLY A 889 -19.24 37.16 -8.66
N GLN A 890 -18.35 36.44 -7.99
CA GLN A 890 -17.25 35.66 -8.60
C GLN A 890 -17.65 34.24 -9.05
N GLY A 891 -18.94 33.92 -9.04
CA GLY A 891 -19.44 32.58 -9.42
C GLY A 891 -19.67 31.63 -8.23
N PRO A 892 -20.22 30.43 -8.48
CA PRO A 892 -20.69 29.52 -7.45
C PRO A 892 -19.60 28.89 -6.58
N ASP A 893 -18.39 28.68 -7.12
CA ASP A 893 -17.27 28.01 -6.43
C ASP A 893 -16.22 29.00 -5.89
N HIS A 894 -16.58 30.28 -5.85
CA HIS A 894 -15.76 31.36 -5.28
C HIS A 894 -16.66 32.23 -4.41
N SER A 895 -17.57 31.64 -3.64
CA SER A 895 -18.59 32.39 -2.90
C SER A 895 -18.82 31.84 -1.50
N SER A 896 -19.00 30.52 -1.36
CA SER A 896 -19.50 29.91 -0.14
C SER A 896 -18.66 28.74 0.31
N ALA A 897 -18.00 28.94 1.45
CA ALA A 897 -17.46 27.88 2.28
C ALA A 897 -18.49 26.92 2.90
N ARG A 898 -19.77 26.96 2.49
CA ARG A 898 -20.84 26.06 2.98
C ARG A 898 -21.01 26.10 4.50
N ILE A 899 -21.21 27.31 5.04
CA ILE A 899 -21.41 27.57 6.48
C ILE A 899 -22.41 26.58 7.10
N GLU A 900 -23.48 26.26 6.37
CA GLU A 900 -24.52 25.33 6.80
C GLU A 900 -24.01 23.92 7.11
N ARG A 901 -22.95 23.45 6.43
CA ARG A 901 -22.39 22.11 6.62
C ARG A 901 -21.64 22.02 7.95
N TYR A 902 -20.81 23.00 8.26
CA TYR A 902 -20.13 23.06 9.56
C TYR A 902 -21.14 23.18 10.71
N LEU A 903 -22.14 24.06 10.58
CA LEU A 903 -23.21 24.20 11.59
C LEU A 903 -24.08 22.95 11.75
N GLN A 904 -24.19 22.11 10.72
CA GLN A 904 -24.87 20.82 10.81
C GLN A 904 -24.06 19.81 11.64
N LEU A 905 -22.74 19.84 11.52
CA LEU A 905 -21.80 18.99 12.26
C LEU A 905 -21.61 19.46 13.72
N CYS A 906 -21.92 20.71 14.03
CA CYS A 906 -21.81 21.25 15.39
C CYS A 906 -22.74 20.53 16.38
N ALA A 907 -22.13 19.88 17.37
CA ALA A 907 -22.80 19.19 18.47
C ALA A 907 -21.88 19.08 19.68
N GLN A 908 -22.44 19.11 20.90
CA GLN A 908 -21.70 18.85 22.15
C GLN A 908 -20.38 19.64 22.28
N ASN A 909 -20.36 20.89 21.79
CA ASN A 909 -19.19 21.77 21.81
C ASN A 909 -17.96 21.15 21.12
N ASN A 910 -18.15 20.37 20.06
CA ASN A 910 -17.08 19.69 19.33
C ASN A 910 -16.11 20.64 18.60
N MET A 911 -16.55 21.83 18.21
CA MET A 911 -15.74 22.83 17.49
C MET A 911 -16.21 24.25 17.80
N THR A 912 -15.46 25.24 17.34
CA THR A 912 -15.88 26.65 17.30
C THR A 912 -16.08 27.08 15.85
N VAL A 913 -17.19 27.77 15.55
CA VAL A 913 -17.46 28.33 14.22
C VAL A 913 -17.64 29.83 14.35
N ALA A 914 -16.84 30.60 13.62
CA ALA A 914 -16.83 32.06 13.68
C ALA A 914 -16.77 32.70 12.29
N MET A 915 -17.32 33.91 12.18
CA MET A 915 -17.29 34.73 10.96
C MET A 915 -17.03 36.20 11.35
N PRO A 916 -15.78 36.55 11.67
CA PRO A 916 -15.46 37.86 12.20
C PRO A 916 -15.68 38.98 11.17
N THR A 917 -16.04 40.17 11.65
CA THR A 917 -16.26 41.37 10.81
C THR A 917 -15.17 42.43 10.98
N LEU A 918 -14.39 42.39 12.06
CA LEU A 918 -13.31 43.34 12.35
C LEU A 918 -11.95 42.64 12.45
N PRO A 919 -10.85 43.28 11.97
CA PRO A 919 -9.48 42.83 12.17
C PRO A 919 -9.13 42.61 13.64
N SER A 920 -9.54 43.51 14.55
CA SER A 920 -9.34 43.34 15.99
C SER A 920 -10.00 42.07 16.52
N ASN A 921 -11.22 41.77 16.07
CA ASN A 921 -11.94 40.60 16.51
C ASN A 921 -11.35 39.29 15.96
N TYR A 922 -10.82 39.31 14.74
CA TYR A 922 -10.07 38.18 14.17
C TYR A 922 -8.74 37.96 14.91
N PHE A 923 -8.00 39.03 15.22
CA PHE A 923 -6.80 38.99 16.04
C PHE A 923 -7.05 38.32 17.39
N HIS A 924 -8.07 38.77 18.12
CA HIS A 924 -8.42 38.18 19.41
C HIS A 924 -8.93 36.76 19.27
N LEU A 925 -9.61 36.40 18.17
CA LEU A 925 -10.07 35.04 17.93
C LEU A 925 -8.90 34.07 17.76
N LEU A 926 -7.86 34.45 17.01
CA LEU A 926 -6.66 33.61 16.83
C LEU A 926 -5.89 33.43 18.15
N ARG A 927 -5.75 34.51 18.94
CA ARG A 927 -5.13 34.42 20.26
C ARG A 927 -6.00 33.65 21.25
N TRP A 928 -7.32 33.80 21.18
CA TRP A 928 -8.27 33.02 21.96
C TRP A 928 -8.13 31.53 21.66
N GLN A 929 -7.90 31.15 20.41
CA GLN A 929 -7.71 29.74 20.04
C GLN A 929 -6.51 29.08 20.75
N VAL A 930 -5.44 29.83 20.98
CA VAL A 930 -4.23 29.34 21.68
C VAL A 930 -4.41 29.38 23.19
N HIS A 931 -4.89 30.50 23.72
CA HIS A 931 -5.00 30.73 25.16
C HIS A 931 -6.19 30.03 25.80
N ASN A 932 -7.12 29.51 24.99
CA ASN A 932 -8.24 28.73 25.49
C ASN A 932 -7.76 27.37 26.02
N PRO A 933 -8.07 27.00 27.27
CA PRO A 933 -7.68 25.70 27.83
C PRO A 933 -8.31 24.50 27.10
N HIS A 934 -9.32 24.74 26.26
CA HIS A 934 -9.99 23.71 25.46
C HIS A 934 -9.39 23.63 24.05
N HIS A 935 -8.61 22.56 23.80
CA HIS A 935 -7.96 22.30 22.51
C HIS A 935 -8.94 21.75 21.45
N LYS A 936 -9.81 22.61 20.92
CA LYS A 936 -10.89 22.23 19.99
C LYS A 936 -10.76 22.92 18.64
N PRO A 937 -11.23 22.33 17.53
CA PRO A 937 -11.03 22.93 16.21
C PRO A 937 -11.76 24.26 16.06
N LEU A 938 -11.18 25.17 15.27
CA LEU A 938 -11.74 26.47 14.96
C LEU A 938 -11.97 26.63 13.47
N VAL A 939 -13.22 26.88 13.07
CA VAL A 939 -13.61 27.18 11.69
C VAL A 939 -13.88 28.67 11.55
N VAL A 940 -13.06 29.36 10.75
CA VAL A 940 -13.17 30.80 10.51
C VAL A 940 -13.55 31.07 9.07
N PHE A 941 -14.72 31.67 8.86
CA PHE A 941 -15.11 32.19 7.55
C PHE A 941 -14.42 33.54 7.31
N THR A 942 -13.24 33.49 6.69
CA THR A 942 -12.41 34.67 6.42
C THR A 942 -12.98 35.46 5.23
N PRO A 943 -12.75 36.78 5.17
CA PRO A 943 -13.30 37.61 4.10
C PRO A 943 -12.42 37.62 2.85
N LYS A 944 -12.95 38.24 1.77
CA LYS A 944 -12.22 38.51 0.51
C LYS A 944 -12.16 40.01 0.21
N SER A 945 -13.24 40.61 -0.31
CA SER A 945 -13.26 42.06 -0.57
C SER A 945 -13.13 42.91 0.69
N MET A 946 -13.59 42.39 1.83
CA MET A 946 -13.52 43.09 3.13
C MET A 946 -12.09 43.31 3.60
N LEU A 947 -11.11 42.54 3.09
CA LEU A 947 -9.69 42.70 3.39
C LEU A 947 -9.19 44.12 3.11
N ARG A 948 -9.82 44.84 2.16
CA ARG A 948 -9.44 46.21 1.76
C ARG A 948 -10.51 47.26 2.10
N LEU A 949 -11.56 46.87 2.83
CA LEU A 949 -12.66 47.76 3.11
C LEU A 949 -12.29 48.72 4.26
N LYS A 950 -12.14 50.01 3.96
CA LYS A 950 -11.78 51.03 4.98
C LYS A 950 -12.74 51.07 6.18
N ALA A 951 -14.03 50.84 5.95
CA ALA A 951 -15.03 50.79 7.02
C ALA A 951 -14.84 49.61 7.98
N ALA A 952 -14.07 48.59 7.58
CA ALA A 952 -13.73 47.44 8.41
C ALA A 952 -12.40 47.59 9.15
N ALA A 953 -11.69 48.72 9.03
CA ALA A 953 -10.45 48.94 9.77
C ALA A 953 -10.70 49.01 11.28
N SER A 954 -9.73 48.54 12.07
CA SER A 954 -9.75 48.59 13.54
C SER A 954 -8.73 49.58 14.06
N LYS A 955 -9.03 50.19 15.21
CA LYS A 955 -8.08 51.06 15.91
C LYS A 955 -7.08 50.26 16.72
N THR A 956 -5.91 50.85 16.98
CA THR A 956 -4.84 50.21 17.75
C THR A 956 -5.26 49.87 19.18
N GLU A 957 -6.09 50.70 19.82
CA GLU A 957 -6.56 50.44 21.19
C GLU A 957 -7.45 49.18 21.28
N GLU A 958 -8.08 48.78 20.16
CA GLU A 958 -8.85 47.55 20.12
C GLU A 958 -7.98 46.31 20.27
N PHE A 959 -6.67 46.37 19.96
CA PHE A 959 -5.74 45.24 20.11
C PHE A 959 -5.08 45.24 21.50
N THR A 960 -4.92 46.41 22.13
CA THR A 960 -4.21 46.57 23.39
C THR A 960 -5.08 46.55 24.64
N THR A 961 -6.40 46.74 24.48
CA THR A 961 -7.36 46.72 25.59
C THR A 961 -8.60 45.88 25.30
N GLY A 962 -8.75 45.40 24.06
CA GLY A 962 -9.89 44.62 23.62
C GLY A 962 -9.82 43.15 23.99
N ARG A 963 -10.88 42.43 23.60
CA ARG A 963 -10.98 40.97 23.68
C ARG A 963 -11.85 40.45 22.54
N PHE A 964 -11.90 39.14 22.35
CA PHE A 964 -12.83 38.54 21.40
C PHE A 964 -14.27 38.85 21.82
N ARG A 965 -15.03 39.45 20.91
CA ARG A 965 -16.44 39.81 21.08
C ARG A 965 -17.29 38.84 20.26
N PRO A 966 -17.97 37.86 20.89
CA PRO A 966 -18.78 36.88 20.16
C PRO A 966 -20.06 37.51 19.56
N VAL A 967 -20.51 38.63 20.13
CA VAL A 967 -21.60 39.47 19.62
C VAL A 967 -21.12 40.93 19.62
N ILE A 968 -21.33 41.65 18.53
CA ILE A 968 -21.02 43.09 18.44
C ILE A 968 -22.32 43.86 18.21
N GLY A 969 -22.64 44.75 19.16
CA GLY A 969 -23.79 45.63 19.13
C GLY A 969 -23.69 46.79 18.14
N ASP A 970 -24.70 47.66 18.19
CA ASP A 970 -24.79 48.84 17.33
C ASP A 970 -24.75 50.13 18.13
N ALA A 971 -23.58 50.78 18.16
CA ALA A 971 -23.37 52.02 18.89
C ALA A 971 -23.80 53.28 18.11
N SER A 972 -24.30 53.13 16.87
CA SER A 972 -24.61 54.28 15.99
C SER A 972 -26.07 54.74 16.03
N VAL A 973 -26.90 54.10 16.87
CA VAL A 973 -28.32 54.40 17.03
C VAL A 973 -28.69 54.59 18.49
N GLU A 974 -29.62 55.51 18.73
CA GLU A 974 -30.18 55.72 20.07
C GLU A 974 -31.08 54.57 20.47
N ALA A 975 -30.72 53.86 21.55
CA ALA A 975 -31.34 52.60 21.94
C ALA A 975 -32.87 52.68 22.12
N ASN A 976 -33.37 53.81 22.62
CA ASN A 976 -34.80 54.08 22.84
C ASN A 976 -35.59 54.43 21.57
N ALA A 977 -34.90 54.77 20.47
CA ALA A 977 -35.51 55.03 19.16
C ALA A 977 -35.66 53.75 18.32
N VAL A 978 -34.96 52.67 18.69
CA VAL A 978 -34.92 51.43 17.94
C VAL A 978 -36.26 50.68 18.02
N LYS A 979 -36.90 50.54 16.86
CA LYS A 979 -38.11 49.75 16.62
C LYS A 979 -37.81 48.41 15.96
N LYS A 980 -36.64 48.26 15.34
CA LYS A 980 -36.26 47.04 14.62
C LYS A 980 -34.83 46.62 14.91
N VAL A 981 -34.63 45.33 15.17
CA VAL A 981 -33.29 44.73 15.28
C VAL A 981 -33.07 43.76 14.12
N VAL A 982 -31.93 43.90 13.45
CA VAL A 982 -31.46 43.03 12.37
C VAL A 982 -30.21 42.30 12.83
N PHE A 983 -30.27 40.97 12.88
CA PHE A 983 -29.08 40.14 13.09
C PHE A 983 -28.39 39.85 11.76
N CYS A 984 -27.07 39.93 11.74
CA CYS A 984 -26.25 39.56 10.59
C CYS A 984 -24.90 38.99 11.03
N SER A 985 -24.14 38.45 10.08
CA SER A 985 -22.78 37.96 10.31
C SER A 985 -21.94 38.19 9.05
N GLY A 986 -20.65 38.46 9.22
CA GLY A 986 -19.72 38.76 8.14
C GLY A 986 -20.03 40.05 7.36
N LYS A 987 -19.47 40.12 6.14
CA LYS A 987 -19.43 41.32 5.28
C LYS A 987 -20.78 42.04 5.08
N VAL A 988 -21.90 41.32 5.09
CA VAL A 988 -23.24 41.91 4.82
C VAL A 988 -23.60 43.02 5.82
N TYR A 989 -23.00 43.02 7.01
CA TYR A 989 -23.09 44.13 7.96
C TYR A 989 -22.78 45.48 7.30
N TYR A 990 -21.68 45.57 6.56
CA TYR A 990 -21.22 46.82 5.95
C TYR A 990 -22.17 47.29 4.84
N ASP A 991 -22.75 46.34 4.07
CA ASP A 991 -23.73 46.66 3.04
C ASP A 991 -25.03 47.19 3.68
N LEU A 992 -25.47 46.59 4.80
CA LEU A 992 -26.64 47.02 5.55
C LEU A 992 -26.42 48.38 6.24
N ASP A 993 -25.27 48.61 6.84
CA ASP A 993 -24.92 49.87 7.50
C ASP A 993 -24.82 51.02 6.48
N ALA A 994 -24.16 50.80 5.35
CA ALA A 994 -24.08 51.78 4.27
C ALA A 994 -25.48 52.15 3.73
N GLU A 995 -26.34 51.16 3.50
CA GLU A 995 -27.70 51.41 3.03
C GLU A 995 -28.57 52.09 4.09
N ARG A 996 -28.40 51.75 5.37
CA ARG A 996 -29.08 52.42 6.48
C ARG A 996 -28.70 53.90 6.56
N LYS A 997 -27.40 54.21 6.51
CA LYS A 997 -26.87 55.58 6.48
C LYS A 997 -27.40 56.36 5.28
N LYS A 998 -27.37 55.76 4.09
CA LYS A 998 -27.90 56.34 2.85
C LYS A 998 -29.38 56.71 2.95
N ARG A 999 -30.17 55.93 3.70
CA ARG A 999 -31.61 56.17 3.90
C ARG A 999 -31.93 57.04 5.12
N GLY A 1000 -30.94 57.43 5.93
CA GLY A 1000 -31.15 58.17 7.17
C GLY A 1000 -32.00 57.43 8.21
N VAL A 1001 -31.96 56.09 8.22
CA VAL A 1001 -32.79 55.28 9.11
C VAL A 1001 -32.13 55.16 10.49
N THR A 1002 -32.79 55.69 11.53
CA THR A 1002 -32.30 55.70 12.93
C THR A 1002 -33.04 54.75 13.87
N ASP A 1003 -34.17 54.17 13.42
CA ASP A 1003 -35.00 53.28 14.22
C ASP A 1003 -34.64 51.79 14.08
N THR A 1004 -33.54 51.47 13.40
CA THR A 1004 -33.10 50.10 13.12
C THR A 1004 -31.67 49.87 13.57
N ALA A 1005 -31.47 48.96 14.53
CA ALA A 1005 -30.16 48.48 14.99
C ALA A 1005 -29.71 47.24 14.20
N ILE A 1006 -28.41 47.15 13.91
CA ILE A 1006 -27.79 46.03 13.20
C ILE A 1006 -26.78 45.35 14.14
N ILE A 1007 -27.14 44.17 14.66
CA ILE A 1007 -26.31 43.39 15.58
C ILE A 1007 -25.54 42.32 14.78
N ARG A 1008 -24.25 42.21 15.05
CA ARG A 1008 -23.37 41.21 14.43
C ARG A 1008 -23.18 40.01 15.36
N ILE A 1009 -23.32 38.81 14.80
CA ILE A 1009 -23.00 37.55 15.47
C ILE A 1009 -21.67 37.06 14.90
N GLU A 1010 -20.61 37.17 15.69
CA GLU A 1010 -19.24 36.86 15.27
C GLU A 1010 -18.92 35.39 15.55
N ARG A 1011 -19.39 34.84 16.69
CA ARG A 1011 -19.35 33.39 16.98
C ARG A 1011 -20.69 32.76 16.63
N LEU A 1012 -20.69 31.88 15.65
CA LEU A 1012 -21.88 31.15 15.20
C LEU A 1012 -22.11 29.87 16.02
N TYR A 1013 -21.03 29.22 16.47
CA TYR A 1013 -21.08 28.05 17.35
C TYR A 1013 -19.88 28.02 18.31
N PRO A 1014 -20.06 27.66 19.60
CA PRO A 1014 -21.34 27.60 20.31
C PRO A 1014 -22.08 28.94 20.29
N LEU A 1015 -23.41 28.91 20.20
CA LEU A 1015 -24.22 30.11 20.08
C LEU A 1015 -24.04 31.00 21.34
N PRO A 1016 -23.63 32.28 21.22
CA PRO A 1016 -23.44 33.18 22.35
C PRO A 1016 -24.77 33.71 22.90
N GLY A 1017 -25.55 32.81 23.52
CA GLY A 1017 -26.91 33.09 23.97
C GLY A 1017 -26.98 34.19 25.04
N ALA A 1018 -26.07 34.19 26.01
CA ALA A 1018 -26.06 35.16 27.10
C ALA A 1018 -25.69 36.56 26.58
N GLU A 1019 -24.65 36.65 25.77
CA GLU A 1019 -24.15 37.89 25.16
C GLU A 1019 -25.17 38.48 24.19
N LEU A 1020 -25.84 37.63 23.40
CA LEU A 1020 -26.91 38.04 22.49
C LEU A 1020 -28.12 38.60 23.27
N GLN A 1021 -28.52 37.94 24.36
CA GLN A 1021 -29.62 38.43 25.21
C GLN A 1021 -29.26 39.75 25.89
N ALA A 1022 -28.03 39.90 26.38
CA ALA A 1022 -27.54 41.14 26.97
C ALA A 1022 -27.59 42.30 25.97
N GLU A 1023 -27.18 42.07 24.72
CA GLU A 1023 -27.24 43.09 23.67
C GLU A 1023 -28.69 43.44 23.28
N ILE A 1024 -29.55 42.43 23.13
CA ILE A 1024 -30.97 42.62 22.79
C ILE A 1024 -31.71 43.45 23.85
N LYS A 1025 -31.38 43.27 25.14
CA LYS A 1025 -32.00 44.00 26.27
C LYS A 1025 -31.81 45.52 26.17
N LYS A 1026 -30.79 46.01 25.46
CA LYS A 1026 -30.56 47.45 25.27
C LYS A 1026 -31.69 48.14 24.48
N TYR A 1027 -32.46 47.40 23.67
CA TYR A 1027 -33.51 47.95 22.80
C TYR A 1027 -34.92 47.59 23.29
N PRO A 1028 -35.55 48.37 24.20
CA PRO A 1028 -36.81 47.99 24.85
C PRO A 1028 -38.05 48.09 23.95
N LYS A 1029 -38.03 48.94 22.91
CA LYS A 1029 -39.19 49.19 22.00
C LYS A 1029 -39.17 48.34 20.71
N ARG A 1030 -38.36 47.29 20.68
CA ARG A 1030 -38.03 46.54 19.45
C ARG A 1030 -39.14 45.59 18.96
N ARG A 1031 -39.17 45.39 17.63
CA ARG A 1031 -39.69 44.21 16.93
C ARG A 1031 -38.52 43.51 16.25
N GLU A 1032 -38.42 42.20 16.40
CA GLU A 1032 -37.27 41.41 15.90
C GLU A 1032 -37.50 40.92 14.47
N VAL A 1033 -36.53 41.12 13.57
CA VAL A 1033 -36.60 40.63 12.19
C VAL A 1033 -35.28 39.96 11.79
N PRO A 1034 -35.25 38.63 11.63
CA PRO A 1034 -34.06 37.94 11.11
C PRO A 1034 -33.85 38.24 9.61
N VAL A 1035 -32.63 38.65 9.25
CA VAL A 1035 -32.20 38.80 7.85
C VAL A 1035 -31.02 37.86 7.62
N GLY A 1036 -31.15 36.94 6.67
CA GLY A 1036 -30.10 35.98 6.32
C GLY A 1036 -30.37 35.47 4.91
N PRO A 1037 -29.34 35.13 4.10
CA PRO A 1037 -29.53 34.69 2.72
C PRO A 1037 -30.47 33.47 2.69
N GLY A 1038 -31.63 33.60 2.05
CA GLY A 1038 -32.46 32.44 1.76
C GLY A 1038 -31.81 31.68 0.61
N GLY A 1039 -31.74 30.37 0.75
CA GLY A 1039 -30.98 29.52 -0.16
C GLY A 1039 -29.48 29.61 0.05
N ALA A 1040 -28.91 28.51 0.56
CA ALA A 1040 -27.48 28.25 0.72
C ALA A 1040 -26.76 29.04 1.84
N GLY A 1041 -27.46 29.45 2.91
CA GLY A 1041 -26.78 30.08 4.05
C GLY A 1041 -27.52 30.24 5.36
N GLN A 1042 -28.51 29.39 5.73
CA GLN A 1042 -28.97 29.31 7.14
C GLN A 1042 -29.59 27.94 7.55
N PRO A 1043 -29.55 27.61 8.87
CA PRO A 1043 -29.83 26.30 9.44
C PRO A 1043 -31.29 26.14 9.91
N GLY A 1044 -31.84 24.93 9.82
CA GLY A 1044 -33.05 24.54 10.54
C GLY A 1044 -32.93 24.66 12.06
N ARG A 1045 -31.71 24.62 12.63
CA ARG A 1045 -31.46 24.60 14.09
C ARG A 1045 -31.46 25.96 14.81
N LEU A 1046 -31.10 27.08 14.16
CA LEU A 1046 -31.14 28.41 14.83
C LEU A 1046 -32.58 28.81 15.20
N ALA A 1047 -33.57 28.26 14.47
CA ALA A 1047 -34.98 28.42 14.78
C ALA A 1047 -35.46 27.48 15.92
N VAL A 1048 -34.78 26.34 16.14
CA VAL A 1048 -35.17 25.33 17.15
C VAL A 1048 -34.68 25.71 18.56
N HIS A 1049 -33.50 26.33 18.69
CA HIS A 1049 -33.02 26.84 19.99
C HIS A 1049 -33.75 28.09 20.50
N ARG A 1050 -34.73 28.62 19.76
CA ARG A 1050 -35.59 29.73 20.19
C ARG A 1050 -36.75 29.30 21.09
N ALA A 1051 -36.95 28.00 21.33
CA ALA A 1051 -37.96 27.47 22.23
C ALA A 1051 -37.38 27.32 23.65
N GLN A 1052 -37.47 28.38 24.46
CA GLN A 1052 -37.53 28.27 25.93
C GLN A 1052 -39.00 28.46 26.39
N PRO A 1053 -39.41 27.91 27.54
CA PRO A 1053 -40.84 27.65 27.85
C PRO A 1053 -41.71 28.89 28.14
N ASP A 1054 -41.14 30.07 28.40
CA ASP A 1054 -41.88 31.12 29.13
C ASP A 1054 -42.25 32.39 28.34
N ARG A 1055 -42.33 32.37 26.99
CA ARG A 1055 -42.99 33.45 26.22
C ARG A 1055 -43.40 33.00 24.81
N PRO A 1056 -44.58 33.41 24.31
CA PRO A 1056 -44.99 33.07 22.94
C PRO A 1056 -44.06 33.74 21.91
N PRO A 1057 -43.65 33.03 20.83
CA PRO A 1057 -42.83 33.61 19.78
C PRO A 1057 -43.62 34.66 18.98
N GLY A 1058 -43.12 35.89 18.92
CA GLY A 1058 -43.63 36.94 18.03
C GLY A 1058 -43.36 36.65 16.54
N PRO A 1059 -44.05 37.31 15.61
CA PRO A 1059 -43.95 37.02 14.18
C PRO A 1059 -42.61 37.50 13.60
N GLY A 1060 -41.65 36.58 13.45
CA GLY A 1060 -40.37 36.84 12.80
C GLY A 1060 -40.44 36.59 11.29
N GLY A 1061 -40.44 37.64 10.47
CA GLY A 1061 -40.31 37.52 9.01
C GLY A 1061 -38.85 37.28 8.59
N ARG A 1062 -38.58 36.27 7.74
CA ARG A 1062 -37.26 36.00 7.15
C ARG A 1062 -37.04 36.83 5.88
N ARG A 1063 -35.84 37.40 5.69
CA ARG A 1063 -35.45 38.08 4.43
C ARG A 1063 -34.07 37.62 3.96
N GLY A 1064 -33.99 37.14 2.71
CA GLY A 1064 -32.73 36.76 2.04
C GLY A 1064 -32.92 36.40 0.56
N ARG A 1065 -31.87 35.87 -0.08
CA ARG A 1065 -31.94 35.30 -1.46
C ARG A 1065 -33.00 34.18 -1.53
N ALA A 1066 -33.38 33.71 -2.73
CA ALA A 1066 -34.27 32.56 -2.87
C ALA A 1066 -33.49 31.24 -2.75
N ALA A 1067 -34.13 30.16 -2.30
CA ALA A 1067 -33.57 28.80 -2.36
C ALA A 1067 -33.04 28.48 -3.77
N ARG A 1068 -31.78 28.06 -3.87
CA ARG A 1068 -31.10 27.77 -5.14
C ARG A 1068 -30.30 26.48 -5.05
N ARG A 1069 -30.16 25.79 -6.18
CA ARG A 1069 -29.33 24.57 -6.33
C ARG A 1069 -27.83 24.89 -6.35
N ALA A 1070 -27.44 26.08 -6.83
CA ALA A 1070 -26.06 26.57 -6.83
C ALA A 1070 -25.89 27.67 -5.76
N PRO A 1071 -24.71 27.80 -5.12
CA PRO A 1071 -24.47 28.81 -4.08
C PRO A 1071 -24.69 30.24 -4.59
N ALA A 1072 -24.16 30.58 -5.76
CA ALA A 1072 -24.28 31.90 -6.37
C ALA A 1072 -24.57 31.82 -7.89
N PRO A 1073 -25.16 32.86 -8.51
CA PRO A 1073 -25.35 32.92 -9.97
C PRO A 1073 -24.02 33.05 -10.74
N HIS A 1074 -24.00 32.54 -11.99
CA HIS A 1074 -22.84 32.56 -12.89
C HIS A 1074 -22.56 33.89 -13.60
N LEU A 1075 -23.52 34.81 -13.67
CA LEU A 1075 -23.34 36.09 -14.38
C LEU A 1075 -22.94 37.19 -13.39
N PRO A 1076 -21.86 37.96 -13.64
CA PRO A 1076 -21.69 39.24 -12.98
C PRO A 1076 -22.94 40.08 -13.28
N PRO A 1077 -23.53 40.79 -12.30
CA PRO A 1077 -24.73 41.58 -12.59
C PRO A 1077 -24.39 42.61 -13.66
N ALA A 1078 -25.05 42.54 -14.82
CA ALA A 1078 -25.10 43.63 -15.76
C ALA A 1078 -25.54 44.88 -15.00
N LEU A 1079 -24.63 45.85 -14.90
CA LEU A 1079 -24.78 47.21 -14.36
C LEU A 1079 -25.59 47.39 -13.07
N LEU A 1080 -24.96 48.07 -12.12
CA LEU A 1080 -25.59 48.92 -11.11
C LEU A 1080 -26.80 49.71 -11.69
N LEU A 1081 -28.01 49.18 -11.58
CA LEU A 1081 -29.26 49.95 -11.66
C LEU A 1081 -30.21 49.49 -10.55
N PRO A 1082 -30.83 50.43 -9.81
CA PRO A 1082 -31.56 50.14 -8.58
C PRO A 1082 -32.87 49.44 -8.91
N ARG A 1083 -32.95 48.12 -8.73
CA ARG A 1083 -34.22 47.39 -8.90
C ARG A 1083 -35.14 47.64 -7.70
N ARG A 1084 -36.05 48.60 -7.93
CA ARG A 1084 -37.38 48.74 -7.32
C ARG A 1084 -38.05 47.37 -7.18
N GLY A 1085 -38.26 46.92 -5.94
CA GLY A 1085 -38.96 45.66 -5.65
C GLY A 1085 -39.17 45.40 -4.17
N PHE A 1086 -39.13 46.44 -3.34
CA PHE A 1086 -39.29 46.35 -1.89
C PHE A 1086 -40.19 47.48 -1.38
N ARG A 1087 -41.47 47.48 -1.78
CA ARG A 1087 -42.61 48.09 -1.07
C ARG A 1087 -43.89 47.89 -1.89
N GLU A 1088 -44.80 47.08 -1.36
CA GLU A 1088 -46.25 47.33 -1.24
C GLU A 1088 -46.98 46.02 -0.90
N ALA A 1089 -47.54 45.95 0.31
CA ALA A 1089 -48.70 45.11 0.61
C ALA A 1089 -49.18 45.41 2.05
N ALA A 1090 -50.14 46.34 2.15
CA ALA A 1090 -51.25 46.42 3.12
C ALA A 1090 -51.94 47.79 2.93
N PRO A 1091 -53.28 47.94 3.07
CA PRO A 1091 -54.08 47.27 4.11
C PRO A 1091 -55.50 46.74 3.71
N GLY A 1092 -55.98 45.77 4.50
CA GLY A 1092 -57.33 45.61 5.08
C GLY A 1092 -58.60 45.60 4.20
N GLY A 1093 -59.49 44.62 4.45
CA GLY A 1093 -60.93 44.73 4.13
C GLY A 1093 -61.66 43.40 3.96
N ALA A 1094 -62.80 43.25 4.63
CA ALA A 1094 -63.64 42.07 4.80
C ALA A 1094 -64.40 41.57 3.55
N GLY A 1095 -64.93 40.33 3.62
CA GLY A 1095 -66.15 39.93 2.91
C GLY A 1095 -66.10 38.63 2.08
N ALA A 1096 -67.04 37.72 2.33
CA ALA A 1096 -67.29 36.42 1.67
C ALA A 1096 -67.51 36.52 0.13
N ALA A 1097 -67.51 35.49 -0.71
CA ALA A 1097 -67.92 34.09 -0.62
C ALA A 1097 -67.40 33.30 -1.85
N GLY A 1098 -67.50 31.96 -1.83
CA GLY A 1098 -67.69 31.18 -3.07
C GLY A 1098 -66.76 30.00 -3.37
N ALA A 1099 -67.04 28.87 -2.72
CA ALA A 1099 -67.06 27.50 -3.28
C ALA A 1099 -65.80 26.83 -3.88
N ARG A 1100 -65.38 25.76 -3.15
CA ARG A 1100 -65.14 24.35 -3.56
C ARG A 1100 -64.03 24.06 -4.60
N GLY A 1101 -63.09 23.12 -4.41
CA GLY A 1101 -62.87 22.07 -3.40
C GLY A 1101 -61.36 21.85 -3.18
N VAL A 1102 -60.88 21.77 -1.93
CA VAL A 1102 -60.74 20.55 -1.08
C VAL A 1102 -59.76 19.54 -1.69
N ARG A 1103 -58.46 19.70 -1.37
CA ARG A 1103 -57.66 19.03 -0.30
C ARG A 1103 -57.24 17.61 -0.74
N GLY A 1104 -55.99 17.18 -0.63
CA GLY A 1104 -54.86 17.67 0.16
C GLY A 1104 -54.33 16.56 1.05
N VAL A 1105 -53.04 16.23 0.84
CA VAL A 1105 -52.02 15.93 1.86
C VAL A 1105 -52.19 14.70 2.74
N ALA A 1106 -51.19 13.80 2.70
CA ALA A 1106 -50.36 13.34 3.83
C ALA A 1106 -49.36 12.30 3.28
N ALA A 1107 -48.04 12.50 3.30
CA ALA A 1107 -47.11 12.58 4.43
C ALA A 1107 -46.79 11.22 5.08
N ALA A 1108 -45.48 10.95 5.16
CA ALA A 1108 -44.74 10.40 6.30
C ALA A 1108 -43.95 9.10 6.07
N ALA A 1109 -42.79 9.09 6.72
CA ALA A 1109 -41.73 8.12 6.70
C ALA A 1109 -41.99 6.88 7.59
N GLY A 1110 -41.21 5.82 7.35
CA GLY A 1110 -40.57 5.07 8.44
C GLY A 1110 -41.16 3.72 8.87
N VAL A 1111 -40.30 2.69 8.71
CA VAL A 1111 -39.81 1.79 9.80
C VAL A 1111 -40.69 0.60 10.30
N LEU A 1112 -40.07 -0.59 10.10
CA LEU A 1112 -40.02 -1.85 10.89
C LEU A 1112 -41.27 -2.70 11.25
N VAL A 1113 -41.22 -3.92 10.67
CA VAL A 1113 -41.21 -5.26 11.32
C VAL A 1113 -42.51 -5.97 11.75
N ARG A 1114 -42.47 -7.28 11.42
CA ARG A 1114 -43.18 -8.48 11.94
C ARG A 1114 -44.51 -8.87 11.28
N GLY A 1115 -44.50 -10.09 10.74
CA GLY A 1115 -45.57 -11.04 11.00
C GLY A 1115 -46.21 -11.74 9.80
N SER A 1116 -45.60 -12.87 9.41
CA SER A 1116 -46.29 -14.16 9.17
C SER A 1116 -47.36 -14.33 8.08
N ARG A 1117 -47.00 -15.26 7.17
CA ARG A 1117 -47.75 -16.44 6.69
C ARG A 1117 -48.71 -16.31 5.49
N MET A 1118 -48.27 -17.03 4.45
CA MET A 1118 -48.97 -18.08 3.69
C MET A 1118 -50.10 -17.71 2.70
N ALA A 1119 -49.81 -18.05 1.43
CA ALA A 1119 -50.54 -19.01 0.58
C ALA A 1119 -50.83 -18.45 -0.83
N GLY A 1120 -50.28 -19.11 -1.86
CA GLY A 1120 -50.73 -18.97 -3.26
C GLY A 1120 -52.04 -19.74 -3.52
N PRO A 1121 -52.34 -20.20 -4.75
CA PRO A 1121 -51.68 -20.00 -6.04
C PRO A 1121 -52.63 -19.66 -7.22
N HIS A 1122 -52.02 -19.49 -8.41
CA HIS A 1122 -52.51 -19.57 -9.81
C HIS A 1122 -53.67 -20.56 -10.10
N PRO A 1123 -54.41 -20.52 -11.26
CA PRO A 1123 -53.85 -20.51 -12.64
C PRO A 1123 -54.69 -19.95 -13.85
N ARG A 1124 -54.00 -19.82 -15.02
CA ARG A 1124 -54.32 -20.09 -16.48
C ARG A 1124 -55.74 -19.78 -17.04
N ALA A 1125 -56.04 -19.42 -18.30
CA ALA A 1125 -55.51 -19.62 -19.66
C ALA A 1125 -56.14 -18.58 -20.65
N GLY A 1126 -55.52 -18.17 -21.79
CA GLY A 1126 -55.81 -18.60 -23.19
C GLY A 1126 -57.13 -18.01 -23.78
N VAL A 1127 -57.23 -17.28 -24.91
CA VAL A 1127 -57.02 -17.65 -26.34
C VAL A 1127 -57.32 -16.41 -27.26
N ARG A 1128 -56.71 -16.37 -28.48
CA ARG A 1128 -56.77 -15.37 -29.61
C ARG A 1128 -58.00 -15.56 -30.56
N PRO A 1129 -58.12 -15.01 -31.82
CA PRO A 1129 -57.57 -13.81 -32.55
C PRO A 1129 -58.63 -13.01 -33.39
N GLY A 1130 -58.22 -11.89 -34.05
CA GLY A 1130 -58.92 -11.28 -35.19
C GLY A 1130 -58.09 -10.27 -35.99
N ARG A 1131 -58.04 -10.40 -37.34
CA ARG A 1131 -57.38 -9.54 -38.37
C ARG A 1131 -58.30 -8.34 -38.74
N PHE A 1132 -57.95 -7.21 -39.41
CA PHE A 1132 -57.20 -6.98 -40.66
C PHE A 1132 -57.02 -5.44 -40.98
N ARG A 1133 -55.88 -5.10 -41.64
CA ARG A 1133 -55.63 -4.15 -42.78
C ARG A 1133 -55.52 -2.60 -42.67
N GLY A 1134 -54.45 -2.09 -43.32
CA GLY A 1134 -54.17 -0.73 -43.83
C GLY A 1134 -53.12 0.03 -42.99
N GLY A 1135 -51.89 0.40 -43.39
CA GLY A 1135 -51.24 0.64 -44.68
C GLY A 1135 -50.22 1.80 -44.57
N TRP A 1136 -48.91 1.49 -44.48
CA TRP A 1136 -47.72 2.15 -45.09
C TRP A 1136 -47.46 3.67 -44.81
N CYS A 1137 -46.27 4.22 -44.51
CA CYS A 1137 -44.82 3.91 -44.52
C CYS A 1137 -44.16 4.78 -43.41
N GLY A 1138 -42.96 4.60 -42.88
CA GLY A 1138 -41.84 3.70 -43.14
C GLY A 1138 -40.58 4.20 -42.40
N ARG A 1139 -40.33 3.59 -41.23
CA ARG A 1139 -39.07 3.20 -40.52
C ARG A 1139 -37.74 3.99 -40.64
N PRO A 1140 -37.00 4.02 -39.50
CA PRO A 1140 -35.65 3.47 -39.36
C PRO A 1140 -35.65 2.22 -38.43
N LEU A 1141 -34.58 1.40 -38.40
CA LEU A 1141 -34.10 0.62 -37.24
C LEU A 1141 -32.94 -0.35 -37.59
N SER A 1142 -31.79 -0.13 -36.93
CA SER A 1142 -31.01 -1.01 -36.03
C SER A 1142 -30.91 -2.55 -36.20
N ARG A 1143 -29.68 -3.04 -35.90
CA ARG A 1143 -29.26 -4.17 -35.00
C ARG A 1143 -29.78 -5.61 -35.21
N TRP A 1144 -29.00 -6.51 -34.57
CA TRP A 1144 -29.23 -7.90 -34.10
C TRP A 1144 -28.28 -8.93 -34.76
N VAL A 1145 -27.28 -9.49 -34.06
CA VAL A 1145 -27.27 -10.51 -32.97
C VAL A 1145 -27.26 -11.96 -33.51
N VAL A 1146 -26.41 -12.76 -32.86
CA VAL A 1146 -25.91 -14.11 -33.12
C VAL A 1146 -26.85 -15.24 -32.64
N ARG A 1147 -26.90 -16.39 -33.34
CA ARG A 1147 -26.74 -17.75 -32.74
C ARG A 1147 -26.66 -18.93 -33.74
N ALA A 1148 -25.60 -19.71 -33.53
CA ALA A 1148 -25.30 -21.15 -33.71
C ALA A 1148 -26.21 -22.14 -34.48
N GLY A 1149 -25.54 -23.08 -35.18
CA GLY A 1149 -26.04 -24.41 -35.59
C GLY A 1149 -24.99 -25.22 -36.39
N ALA A 1150 -24.76 -26.48 -36.01
CA ALA A 1150 -23.60 -27.34 -36.33
C ALA A 1150 -23.64 -28.11 -37.66
N SER A 1151 -22.48 -28.58 -38.18
CA SER A 1151 -22.21 -29.99 -38.59
C SER A 1151 -20.86 -30.24 -39.32
N ARG A 1152 -20.15 -31.30 -38.86
CA ARG A 1152 -19.27 -32.32 -39.50
C ARG A 1152 -18.07 -31.96 -40.44
N VAL A 1153 -16.96 -32.62 -40.11
CA VAL A 1153 -15.57 -32.79 -40.67
C VAL A 1153 -15.56 -33.86 -41.81
N PRO A 1154 -14.49 -34.21 -42.61
CA PRO A 1154 -13.08 -33.73 -42.80
C PRO A 1154 -12.59 -33.56 -44.28
N GLY A 1155 -11.38 -32.98 -44.48
CA GLY A 1155 -10.33 -33.66 -45.28
C GLY A 1155 -9.69 -32.95 -46.50
N ALA A 1156 -8.37 -33.21 -46.66
CA ALA A 1156 -7.47 -32.98 -47.80
C ALA A 1156 -6.91 -31.55 -48.00
N ARG A 1157 -5.61 -31.27 -47.74
CA ARG A 1157 -4.35 -31.61 -48.46
C ARG A 1157 -4.07 -30.74 -49.71
N THR A 1158 -2.82 -30.27 -49.78
CA THR A 1158 -2.10 -29.61 -50.92
C THR A 1158 -2.44 -28.13 -51.14
N GLY A 1159 -1.56 -27.20 -51.52
CA GLY A 1159 -0.10 -27.11 -51.76
C GLY A 1159 0.28 -25.60 -51.75
N ARG A 1160 1.42 -25.20 -51.19
CA ARG A 1160 2.64 -24.71 -51.88
C ARG A 1160 2.52 -23.51 -52.85
N PHE A 1161 3.51 -22.60 -52.71
CA PHE A 1161 3.99 -21.47 -53.54
C PHE A 1161 3.35 -20.09 -53.29
N ARG A 1162 4.07 -19.04 -52.79
CA ARG A 1162 5.25 -18.25 -53.25
C ARG A 1162 4.90 -17.14 -54.26
N GLY A 1163 5.26 -15.90 -53.86
CA GLY A 1163 5.53 -14.72 -54.71
C GLY A 1163 4.28 -14.04 -55.29
N LEU A 1164 4.22 -12.74 -55.58
CA LEU A 1164 5.11 -11.57 -55.48
C LEU A 1164 4.28 -10.39 -56.04
N SER A 1165 4.65 -9.14 -55.70
CA SER A 1165 4.32 -7.88 -56.41
C SER A 1165 2.93 -7.26 -56.15
N ALA A 1166 2.79 -6.10 -55.50
CA ALA A 1166 3.19 -4.71 -55.84
C ALA A 1166 2.12 -3.94 -56.65
N HIS A 1167 1.61 -2.82 -56.08
CA HIS A 1167 1.27 -1.53 -56.69
C HIS A 1167 0.67 -0.60 -55.59
N LEU A 1168 1.29 0.52 -55.17
CA LEU A 1168 1.41 1.86 -55.77
C LEU A 1168 0.09 2.67 -55.90
N SER A 1169 -0.03 3.76 -55.12
CA SER A 1169 -0.39 5.14 -55.54
C SER A 1169 -0.56 6.06 -54.30
N LEU A 1170 0.31 7.08 -54.14
CA LEU A 1170 0.07 8.55 -54.33
C LEU A 1170 -0.79 9.17 -53.20
N GLY A 1171 -0.32 10.10 -52.34
CA GLY A 1171 0.32 11.43 -52.56
C GLY A 1171 -0.59 12.47 -51.85
N ALA A 1172 -0.20 13.61 -51.24
CA ALA A 1172 1.03 14.39 -51.18
C ALA A 1172 0.92 15.51 -50.10
N CYS A 1173 2.08 16.05 -49.69
CA CYS A 1173 2.44 17.45 -49.36
C CYS A 1173 1.80 18.21 -48.17
N THR A 1174 2.49 19.08 -47.39
CA THR A 1174 3.69 19.95 -47.63
C THR A 1174 4.20 20.47 -46.25
N SER A 1175 5.49 20.35 -45.83
CA SER A 1175 6.69 21.23 -46.07
C SER A 1175 6.79 22.45 -45.13
N LEU A 1176 7.92 23.00 -44.64
CA LEU A 1176 9.36 22.69 -44.47
C LEU A 1176 10.00 24.05 -44.07
N THR A 1177 11.04 24.10 -43.22
CA THR A 1177 12.34 24.73 -43.58
C THR A 1177 13.43 24.55 -42.51
N VAL A 1178 14.59 24.09 -42.97
CA VAL A 1178 15.91 24.15 -42.34
C VAL A 1178 16.79 24.99 -43.28
N ALA A 1179 17.72 25.76 -42.73
CA ALA A 1179 18.87 26.27 -43.47
C ALA A 1179 20.15 26.12 -42.63
N SER A 1180 21.18 25.54 -43.25
CA SER A 1180 22.56 25.45 -42.77
C SER A 1180 23.47 26.23 -43.74
N LYS A 1181 24.62 26.72 -43.25
CA LYS A 1181 25.77 27.16 -44.08
C LYS A 1181 27.12 26.96 -43.36
N SER A 1182 27.99 26.18 -44.03
CA SER A 1182 29.47 26.20 -44.21
C SER A 1182 30.30 27.37 -43.64
N TRP A 1183 31.62 27.37 -43.36
CA TRP A 1183 32.81 26.56 -43.72
C TRP A 1183 34.10 27.06 -42.96
N ARG A 1184 35.10 26.15 -42.77
CA ARG A 1184 36.60 26.27 -42.86
C ARG A 1184 37.53 27.17 -41.97
N SER A 1185 38.54 26.46 -41.40
CA SER A 1185 40.03 26.58 -41.46
C SER A 1185 40.88 27.62 -40.67
N GLY A 1186 42.00 27.10 -40.10
CA GLY A 1186 43.26 27.79 -39.73
C GLY A 1186 43.41 28.05 -38.22
N GLY A 1187 44.51 27.82 -37.48
CA GLY A 1187 45.90 27.48 -37.77
C GLY A 1187 46.79 28.09 -36.65
N ALA A 1188 47.47 27.23 -35.87
CA ALA A 1188 48.71 27.42 -35.08
C ALA A 1188 48.96 28.69 -34.21
N ARG A 1189 49.32 28.49 -32.92
CA ARG A 1189 50.71 28.66 -32.39
C ARG A 1189 50.84 28.40 -30.87
N ARG A 1190 52.02 27.86 -30.53
CA ARG A 1190 52.58 27.49 -29.22
C ARG A 1190 52.81 28.68 -28.26
N ARG A 1191 52.76 28.42 -26.94
CA ARG A 1191 53.83 28.69 -25.94
C ARG A 1191 53.45 28.11 -24.56
N SER A 1192 54.36 27.34 -23.97
CA SER A 1192 54.47 26.95 -22.55
C SER A 1192 55.63 27.77 -21.90
N PRO A 1193 56.13 27.55 -20.65
CA PRO A 1193 55.62 26.92 -19.41
C PRO A 1193 55.86 27.79 -18.12
N SER A 1194 55.43 27.34 -16.93
CA SER A 1194 56.09 27.46 -15.57
C SER A 1194 55.03 27.39 -14.44
N SER A 1195 54.93 26.31 -13.65
CA SER A 1195 55.66 25.97 -12.40
C SER A 1195 54.97 26.44 -11.10
N GLY A 1196 54.74 25.54 -10.14
CA GLY A 1196 54.48 25.91 -8.74
C GLY A 1196 53.65 24.90 -7.92
N TRP A 1197 54.30 23.87 -7.39
CA TRP A 1197 53.84 23.11 -6.20
C TRP A 1197 53.99 23.99 -4.93
N PRO A 1198 53.31 23.68 -3.81
CA PRO A 1198 53.99 22.84 -2.81
C PRO A 1198 53.09 21.81 -2.10
N SER A 1199 53.76 20.73 -1.71
CA SER A 1199 53.36 19.66 -0.79
C SER A 1199 53.83 19.93 0.64
N SER A 1200 53.07 19.51 1.65
CA SER A 1200 53.61 19.11 2.96
C SER A 1200 52.73 18.04 3.64
N CYS A 1201 53.26 16.81 3.75
CA CYS A 1201 52.83 15.74 4.67
C CYS A 1201 53.26 16.10 6.11
N GLY A 1202 52.51 15.88 7.19
CA GLY A 1202 52.14 14.62 7.90
C GLY A 1202 52.48 14.79 9.42
N PRO A 1203 52.36 13.82 10.35
CA PRO A 1203 51.50 12.62 10.44
C PRO A 1203 50.92 12.34 11.87
N SER A 1204 50.28 11.16 12.04
CA SER A 1204 50.08 10.33 13.27
C SER A 1204 48.95 10.71 14.25
N SER A 1205 48.25 9.84 14.98
CA SER A 1205 47.90 8.39 14.93
C SER A 1205 47.14 8.09 16.24
N THR A 1206 45.91 7.55 16.18
CA THR A 1206 45.33 6.44 16.99
C THR A 1206 43.86 6.29 16.64
#